data_AF-A0A1R0ZN01-F1
#
_entry.id   AF-A0A1R0ZN01-F1
#
_cell.length_a   1.000
_cell.length_b   1.000
_cell.length_c   1.000
_cell.angle_alpha   90.00
_cell.angle_beta   90.00
_cell.angle_gamma   90.00
#
_symmetry.space_group_name_H-M   'P 1'
#
loop_
_entity.id
_entity.type
_entity.pdbx_description
1 polymer ?
#
loop_
_entity_poly.entity_id
_entity_poly.type
_entity_poly.pdbx_seq_one_letter_code
_entity_poly.pdbx_strand_id
1 'polypeptide(L)'
;MFFSLSFIVLFSANIPAGYAQASEDAMVTAYPVPSGLPSKYVSSDFTITAGNTSVPVYVSGENAWGNNVSYAALDTSGLTNVNINVHFPFNSYQLLPHSLGLSGTRNGNSVSVQVNPDTDVTLLLDGDYNGRVLHLFVRSPETNIPSMQDSHVIYYPPGYYDLSAQGPVQITSGQTVYISGGAIVRGRFLVQGSENVTIRGRGILLNDYVSGDGFDEVALALKNSKNIEIRDLIVARDQNAWTAFMWKSAQVDVLNYKAINARYASSDGFNIANSHDVLFDHAFIHTSDDSVAIKGTGNAGYDPAVDPATAPPTYNITYQNSQLWSDANNAIGIGAETLASTFDNIKFKNIDILRNFDDINYPDQLTERAAINICALNATTIQNITFEDIRVEKAKRLINITMEDDFWFGSLPGNWQWPGVIRNVHYKNITSMSDGSNEIRIYGRDAAHLIENITFENIQIGDQFVSAFQSAYFRVNSFARNLELYSPENPNGITTDGPILPDGSTHHAAEQFSMEQGVNHWFYRTWQAGVGTRDMVWNLDGSMHWHGPKAWDAIWKADGELYFHPDVTQILLDWVSPRAGKIEINGIVKKSVVNGGDGVTVSIWKNNQMIWPSNGQWQVLEYNDNMGHETAASTILNKGDVISFRVDKRGTTDYDSTKWTPEITFID
;
A
#
# COMPACT_ATOMS: atom_id res chain seq x y z
N MET A 1 -24.73 -24.79 -42.70
CA MET A 1 -25.22 -23.66 -41.89
C MET A 1 -24.47 -22.43 -42.35
N PHE A 2 -25.14 -21.53 -43.05
CA PHE A 2 -24.57 -20.28 -43.56
C PHE A 2 -24.51 -19.27 -42.42
N PHE A 3 -23.32 -18.75 -42.10
CA PHE A 3 -23.18 -17.52 -41.32
C PHE A 3 -22.87 -16.36 -42.28
N SER A 4 -23.81 -15.43 -42.35
CA SER A 4 -23.75 -14.19 -43.10
C SER A 4 -22.78 -13.22 -42.42
N LEU A 5 -21.73 -12.81 -43.15
CA LEU A 5 -20.91 -11.66 -42.81
C LEU A 5 -21.69 -10.38 -43.14
N SER A 6 -22.08 -9.60 -42.13
CA SER A 6 -22.64 -8.27 -42.33
C SER A 6 -21.50 -7.24 -42.40
N PHE A 7 -21.19 -6.78 -43.61
CA PHE A 7 -20.41 -5.57 -43.85
C PHE A 7 -21.25 -4.34 -43.47
N ILE A 8 -20.82 -3.56 -42.48
CA ILE A 8 -21.38 -2.22 -42.23
C ILE A 8 -20.69 -1.24 -43.17
N VAL A 9 -21.46 -0.73 -44.13
CA VAL A 9 -21.08 0.39 -44.99
C VAL A 9 -21.25 1.68 -44.20
N LEU A 10 -20.14 2.35 -43.90
CA LEU A 10 -20.13 3.71 -43.37
C LEU A 10 -20.57 4.70 -44.46
N PHE A 11 -21.80 5.21 -44.35
CA PHE A 11 -22.22 6.40 -45.10
C PHE A 11 -21.62 7.64 -44.44
N SER A 12 -20.74 8.33 -45.16
CA SER A 12 -20.29 9.67 -44.83
C SER A 12 -21.41 10.68 -45.11
N ALA A 13 -22.13 11.08 -44.06
CA ALA A 13 -23.02 12.22 -44.12
C ALA A 13 -22.19 13.50 -43.93
N ASN A 14 -22.00 14.26 -45.01
CA ASN A 14 -21.53 15.64 -44.95
C ASN A 14 -22.58 16.50 -44.24
N ILE A 15 -22.34 16.84 -42.97
CA ILE A 15 -23.12 17.84 -42.24
C ILE A 15 -22.58 19.24 -42.65
N PRO A 16 -23.44 20.17 -43.09
CA PRO A 16 -22.99 21.53 -43.42
C PRO A 16 -22.45 22.20 -42.16
N ALA A 17 -21.40 23.01 -42.31
CA ALA A 17 -20.84 23.87 -41.27
C ALA A 17 -21.94 24.79 -40.71
N GLY A 18 -22.61 24.32 -39.66
CA GLY A 18 -23.52 25.11 -38.85
C GLY A 18 -22.70 26.04 -37.97
N TYR A 19 -23.05 27.32 -38.02
CA TYR A 19 -22.57 28.37 -37.13
C TYR A 19 -22.34 27.84 -35.72
N ALA A 20 -21.06 27.83 -35.29
CA ALA A 20 -20.73 27.70 -33.89
C ALA A 20 -21.39 28.87 -33.16
N GLN A 21 -22.52 28.59 -32.51
CA GLN A 21 -23.05 29.47 -31.48
C GLN A 21 -21.91 29.65 -30.48
N ALA A 22 -21.47 30.89 -30.27
CA ALA A 22 -20.54 31.21 -29.20
C ALA A 22 -21.14 30.62 -27.91
N SER A 23 -20.49 29.61 -27.32
CA SER A 23 -20.87 29.15 -26.00
C SER A 23 -20.76 30.36 -25.09
N GLU A 24 -21.84 30.73 -24.38
CA GLU A 24 -21.71 31.68 -23.28
C GLU A 24 -20.59 31.17 -22.36
N ASP A 25 -19.63 32.04 -22.04
CA ASP A 25 -18.53 31.68 -21.13
C ASP A 25 -19.12 31.12 -19.85
N ALA A 26 -18.61 29.96 -19.40
CA ALA A 26 -19.07 29.35 -18.16
C ALA A 26 -18.96 30.35 -16.99
N MET A 27 -20.03 30.45 -16.19
CA MET A 27 -20.04 31.34 -15.04
C MET A 27 -19.11 30.78 -13.96
N VAL A 28 -18.09 31.56 -13.59
CA VAL A 28 -17.14 31.23 -12.53
C VAL A 28 -17.47 32.01 -11.27
N THR A 29 -17.67 31.31 -10.16
CA THR A 29 -17.76 31.89 -8.82
C THR A 29 -16.49 31.57 -8.05
N ALA A 30 -15.78 32.62 -7.63
CA ALA A 30 -14.68 32.52 -6.68
C ALA A 30 -15.06 33.26 -5.40
N TYR A 31 -14.57 32.78 -4.27
CA TYR A 31 -14.90 33.34 -2.97
C TYR A 31 -13.73 34.18 -2.45
N PRO A 32 -13.88 35.50 -2.24
CA PRO A 32 -12.78 36.36 -1.82
C PRO A 32 -12.15 35.92 -0.50
N VAL A 33 -10.84 36.19 -0.33
CA VAL A 33 -10.17 36.04 0.96
C VAL A 33 -10.87 36.94 1.99
N PRO A 34 -11.39 36.40 3.11
CA PRO A 34 -12.04 37.23 4.09
C PRO A 34 -11.07 38.21 4.76
N SER A 35 -11.56 39.42 5.04
CA SER A 35 -10.79 40.44 5.75
C SER A 35 -10.38 39.93 7.13
N GLY A 36 -9.12 40.14 7.50
CA GLY A 36 -8.59 39.73 8.81
C GLY A 36 -7.99 38.33 8.85
N LEU A 37 -8.09 37.53 7.78
CA LEU A 37 -7.33 36.29 7.67
C LEU A 37 -5.82 36.61 7.71
N PRO A 38 -5.03 35.99 8.60
CA PRO A 38 -3.58 36.17 8.63
C PRO A 38 -2.93 35.77 7.29
N SER A 39 -1.93 36.54 6.85
CA SER A 39 -1.28 36.34 5.55
C SER A 39 -0.58 34.99 5.40
N LYS A 40 -0.24 34.32 6.52
CA LYS A 40 0.36 32.98 6.50
C LYS A 40 -0.53 31.90 5.87
N TYR A 41 -1.85 32.12 5.81
CA TYR A 41 -2.79 31.18 5.19
C TYR A 41 -3.07 31.49 3.72
N VAL A 42 -2.43 32.52 3.14
CA VAL A 42 -2.59 32.88 1.73
C VAL A 42 -1.31 32.49 1.00
N SER A 43 -1.45 31.76 -0.11
CA SER A 43 -0.31 31.29 -0.88
C SER A 43 0.38 32.45 -1.59
N SER A 44 1.71 32.51 -1.46
CA SER A 44 2.59 33.33 -2.30
C SER A 44 3.20 32.55 -3.46
N ASP A 45 2.99 31.24 -3.49
CA ASP A 45 3.60 30.31 -4.45
C ASP A 45 2.84 30.30 -5.79
N PHE A 46 1.53 30.53 -5.76
CA PHE A 46 0.65 30.44 -6.92
C PHE A 46 -0.36 31.58 -7.01
N THR A 47 -0.69 31.99 -8.23
CA THR A 47 -1.88 32.80 -8.54
C THR A 47 -2.75 32.07 -9.56
N ILE A 48 -4.08 32.14 -9.40
CA ILE A 48 -5.03 31.43 -10.26
C ILE A 48 -6.06 32.40 -10.84
N THR A 49 -6.32 32.26 -12.13
CA THR A 49 -7.45 32.88 -12.82
C THR A 49 -8.27 31.80 -13.52
N ALA A 50 -9.58 31.84 -13.37
CA ALA A 50 -10.53 30.93 -14.03
C ALA A 50 -11.52 31.77 -14.84
N GLY A 51 -11.51 31.60 -16.16
CA GLY A 51 -12.10 32.59 -17.07
C GLY A 51 -11.46 33.96 -16.82
N ASN A 52 -12.28 34.95 -16.42
CA ASN A 52 -11.82 36.30 -16.05
C ASN A 52 -11.80 36.53 -14.53
N THR A 53 -12.04 35.49 -13.73
CA THR A 53 -12.20 35.59 -12.27
C THR A 53 -10.91 35.17 -11.58
N SER A 54 -10.38 36.03 -10.69
CA SER A 54 -9.28 35.66 -9.79
C SER A 54 -9.77 34.70 -8.72
N VAL A 55 -9.05 33.61 -8.51
CA VAL A 55 -9.39 32.59 -7.50
C VAL A 55 -8.36 32.67 -6.37
N PRO A 56 -8.80 32.86 -5.12
CA PRO A 56 -7.88 32.82 -3.98
C PRO A 56 -7.20 31.48 -3.80
N VAL A 57 -5.92 31.53 -3.43
CA VAL A 57 -5.10 30.36 -3.13
C VAL A 57 -4.68 30.43 -1.66
N TYR A 58 -4.96 29.37 -0.94
CA TYR A 58 -4.68 29.22 0.48
C TYR A 58 -3.49 28.28 0.70
N VAL A 59 -2.90 28.34 1.89
CA VAL A 59 -1.87 27.41 2.38
C VAL A 59 -2.40 26.71 3.62
N SER A 60 -2.31 25.38 3.66
CA SER A 60 -2.73 24.62 4.85
C SER A 60 -1.66 24.65 5.93
N GLY A 61 -0.39 24.60 5.53
CA GLY A 61 0.79 24.52 6.38
C GLY A 61 1.99 24.00 5.58
N GLU A 62 3.07 23.66 6.27
CA GLU A 62 4.26 23.02 5.70
C GLU A 62 4.16 21.49 5.81
N ASN A 63 4.59 20.79 4.75
CA ASN A 63 4.74 19.33 4.78
C ASN A 63 5.98 18.89 5.57
N ALA A 64 6.23 17.58 5.64
CA ALA A 64 7.37 16.99 6.35
C ALA A 64 8.75 17.54 5.92
N TRP A 65 8.85 18.08 4.70
CA TRP A 65 10.08 18.62 4.11
C TRP A 65 10.16 20.15 4.18
N GLY A 66 9.23 20.82 4.86
CA GLY A 66 9.22 22.27 5.01
C GLY A 66 8.70 23.02 3.78
N ASN A 67 7.94 22.37 2.90
CA ASN A 67 7.34 23.01 1.73
C ASN A 67 5.85 23.28 1.96
N ASN A 68 5.37 24.43 1.47
CA ASN A 68 3.94 24.78 1.54
C ASN A 68 3.10 23.82 0.71
N VAL A 69 1.96 23.42 1.28
CA VAL A 69 0.87 22.77 0.54
C VAL A 69 -0.22 23.80 0.28
N SER A 70 -0.39 24.16 -1.00
CA SER A 70 -1.36 25.15 -1.44
C SER A 70 -2.65 24.50 -1.93
N TYR A 71 -3.78 25.18 -1.75
CA TYR A 71 -5.05 24.73 -2.29
C TYR A 71 -5.96 25.90 -2.68
N ALA A 72 -6.88 25.66 -3.61
CA ALA A 72 -7.86 26.63 -4.08
C ALA A 72 -9.18 25.93 -4.40
N ALA A 73 -10.28 26.66 -4.32
CA ALA A 73 -11.59 26.18 -4.69
C ALA A 73 -12.36 27.22 -5.52
N LEU A 74 -13.12 26.74 -6.50
CA LEU A 74 -14.01 27.57 -7.31
C LEU A 74 -15.24 26.78 -7.76
N ASP A 75 -16.32 27.49 -8.04
CA ASP A 75 -17.49 26.92 -8.68
C ASP A 75 -17.55 27.38 -10.14
N THR A 76 -17.93 26.48 -11.05
CA THR A 76 -18.18 26.82 -12.46
C THR A 76 -19.38 26.08 -13.05
N SER A 77 -20.17 26.78 -13.89
CA SER A 77 -21.34 26.19 -14.57
C SER A 77 -20.99 25.28 -15.75
N GLY A 78 -19.71 25.13 -16.11
CA GLY A 78 -19.27 24.30 -17.23
C GLY A 78 -17.77 24.34 -17.46
N LEU A 79 -17.34 23.84 -18.64
CA LEU A 79 -15.93 23.79 -19.03
C LEU A 79 -15.28 25.19 -18.94
N THR A 80 -14.22 25.30 -18.15
CA THR A 80 -13.59 26.58 -17.82
C THR A 80 -12.08 26.51 -18.02
N ASN A 81 -11.51 27.52 -18.66
CA ASN A 81 -10.06 27.65 -18.75
C ASN A 81 -9.51 28.23 -17.43
N VAL A 82 -8.60 27.49 -16.80
CA VAL A 82 -7.90 27.89 -15.58
C VAL A 82 -6.43 28.13 -15.92
N ASN A 83 -5.93 29.32 -15.61
CA ASN A 83 -4.52 29.65 -15.71
C ASN A 83 -3.92 29.75 -14.31
N ILE A 84 -2.94 28.91 -14.06
CA ILE A 84 -2.15 28.86 -12.82
C ILE A 84 -0.81 29.50 -13.15
N ASN A 85 -0.41 30.53 -12.41
CA ASN A 85 0.89 31.16 -12.55
C ASN A 85 1.74 30.83 -11.32
N VAL A 86 2.91 30.24 -11.56
CA VAL A 86 3.83 29.76 -10.52
C VAL A 86 4.88 30.83 -10.24
N HIS A 87 5.08 31.18 -8.97
CA HIS A 87 5.97 32.26 -8.55
C HIS A 87 7.39 31.82 -8.16
N PHE A 88 7.76 30.60 -8.55
CA PHE A 88 9.10 30.05 -8.40
C PHE A 88 9.50 29.25 -9.65
N PRO A 89 10.81 29.03 -9.87
CA PRO A 89 11.28 28.26 -11.04
C PRO A 89 10.83 26.80 -11.00
N PHE A 90 10.46 26.26 -12.16
CA PHE A 90 10.20 24.83 -12.36
C PHE A 90 10.53 24.43 -13.82
N ASN A 91 10.83 23.16 -14.07
CA ASN A 91 11.22 22.66 -15.39
C ASN A 91 10.13 21.86 -16.09
N SER A 92 9.29 21.16 -15.34
CA SER A 92 8.21 20.30 -15.84
C SER A 92 7.02 20.32 -14.90
N TYR A 93 5.86 19.89 -15.39
CA TYR A 93 4.64 19.80 -14.60
C TYR A 93 3.84 18.55 -14.98
N GLN A 94 3.03 18.09 -14.04
CA GLN A 94 2.03 17.04 -14.19
C GLN A 94 0.70 17.53 -13.62
N LEU A 95 -0.40 17.04 -14.18
CA LEU A 95 -1.75 17.26 -13.69
C LEU A 95 -2.27 15.91 -13.21
N LEU A 96 -2.44 15.78 -11.89
CA LEU A 96 -2.84 14.53 -11.25
C LEU A 96 -4.30 14.58 -10.78
N PRO A 97 -4.97 13.42 -10.72
CA PRO A 97 -4.51 12.12 -11.22
C PRO A 97 -4.55 12.03 -12.75
N HIS A 98 -3.67 11.21 -13.32
CA HIS A 98 -3.61 10.98 -14.77
C HIS A 98 -4.91 10.36 -15.31
N SER A 99 -5.68 9.69 -14.44
CA SER A 99 -6.99 9.12 -14.76
C SER A 99 -8.02 10.15 -15.23
N LEU A 100 -7.83 11.44 -14.90
CA LEU A 100 -8.69 12.51 -15.42
C LEU A 100 -8.47 12.79 -16.91
N GLY A 101 -7.36 12.32 -17.49
CA GLY A 101 -7.01 12.57 -18.89
C GLY A 101 -6.79 14.06 -19.20
N LEU A 102 -6.51 14.88 -18.19
CA LEU A 102 -6.30 16.32 -18.38
C LEU A 102 -4.95 16.59 -19.02
N SER A 103 -4.96 17.51 -19.99
CA SER A 103 -3.75 18.05 -20.60
C SER A 103 -3.74 19.57 -20.42
N GLY A 104 -2.59 20.11 -20.02
CA GLY A 104 -2.35 21.55 -19.95
C GLY A 104 -1.49 22.07 -21.09
N THR A 105 -1.35 23.40 -21.16
CA THR A 105 -0.33 24.07 -21.96
C THR A 105 0.49 24.98 -21.05
N ARG A 106 1.82 24.94 -21.17
CA ARG A 106 2.72 25.80 -20.42
C ARG A 106 3.20 26.97 -21.27
N ASN A 107 3.16 28.18 -20.73
CA ASN A 107 3.81 29.37 -21.28
C ASN A 107 4.61 30.07 -20.17
N GLY A 108 5.94 30.00 -20.24
CA GLY A 108 6.81 30.49 -19.17
C GLY A 108 6.51 29.79 -17.85
N ASN A 109 6.12 30.55 -16.82
CA ASN A 109 5.74 30.01 -15.51
C ASN A 109 4.24 29.80 -15.33
N SER A 110 3.45 29.95 -16.40
CA SER A 110 2.01 29.70 -16.34
C SER A 110 1.64 28.37 -16.98
N VAL A 111 0.75 27.63 -16.32
CA VAL A 111 0.11 26.41 -16.80
C VAL A 111 -1.38 26.69 -16.99
N SER A 112 -1.87 26.50 -18.21
CA SER A 112 -3.28 26.63 -18.57
C SER A 112 -3.91 25.26 -18.76
N VAL A 113 -5.09 25.03 -18.17
CA VAL A 113 -5.83 23.76 -18.27
C VAL A 113 -7.34 24.03 -18.36
N GLN A 114 -8.05 23.22 -19.13
CA GLN A 114 -9.52 23.25 -19.13
C GLN A 114 -10.07 22.23 -18.15
N VAL A 115 -10.98 22.65 -17.28
CA VAL A 115 -11.58 21.80 -16.23
C VAL A 115 -13.09 21.92 -16.28
N ASN A 116 -13.77 20.79 -16.06
CA ASN A 116 -15.22 20.75 -15.84
C ASN A 116 -15.52 20.89 -14.34
N PRO A 117 -16.76 21.23 -13.96
CA PRO A 117 -17.20 21.01 -12.59
C PRO A 117 -17.02 19.55 -12.17
N ASP A 118 -16.96 19.34 -10.87
CA ASP A 118 -16.80 18.04 -10.20
C ASP A 118 -15.44 17.38 -10.48
N THR A 119 -14.41 18.20 -10.72
CA THR A 119 -13.00 17.79 -10.91
C THR A 119 -12.14 18.28 -9.75
N ASP A 120 -11.32 17.40 -9.16
CA ASP A 120 -10.22 17.78 -8.27
C ASP A 120 -8.91 17.50 -9.00
N VAL A 121 -8.03 18.50 -9.10
CA VAL A 121 -6.77 18.36 -9.83
C VAL A 121 -5.61 18.85 -8.99
N THR A 122 -4.50 18.12 -9.01
CA THR A 122 -3.25 18.51 -8.37
C THR A 122 -2.23 18.91 -9.44
N LEU A 123 -1.66 20.11 -9.31
CA LEU A 123 -0.48 20.51 -10.07
C LEU A 123 0.77 20.05 -9.33
N LEU A 124 1.45 19.04 -9.87
CA LEU A 124 2.75 18.57 -9.40
C LEU A 124 3.84 19.14 -10.30
N LEU A 125 4.86 19.76 -9.70
CA LEU A 125 5.97 20.36 -10.43
C LEU A 125 7.21 19.48 -10.30
N ASP A 126 7.95 19.34 -11.40
CA ASP A 126 9.25 18.64 -11.45
C ASP A 126 9.25 17.17 -11.01
N GLY A 127 8.08 16.54 -10.88
CA GLY A 127 7.95 15.22 -10.27
C GLY A 127 8.35 15.21 -8.79
N ASP A 128 8.41 16.37 -8.15
CA ASP A 128 8.83 16.52 -6.76
C ASP A 128 7.64 16.40 -5.81
N TYR A 129 7.36 15.15 -5.41
CA TYR A 129 6.31 14.85 -4.44
C TYR A 129 6.59 15.45 -3.05
N ASN A 130 7.85 15.78 -2.72
CA ASN A 130 8.20 16.43 -1.44
C ASN A 130 8.10 17.96 -1.51
N GLY A 131 7.93 18.49 -2.71
CA GLY A 131 7.97 19.92 -3.02
C GLY A 131 6.69 20.67 -2.72
N ARG A 132 6.59 21.88 -3.28
CA ARG A 132 5.39 22.71 -3.21
C ARG A 132 4.37 22.23 -4.22
N VAL A 133 3.16 21.95 -3.76
CA VAL A 133 2.05 21.46 -4.58
C VAL A 133 0.84 22.38 -4.50
N LEU A 134 -0.01 22.31 -5.52
CA LEU A 134 -1.29 23.02 -5.56
C LEU A 134 -2.43 22.03 -5.84
N HIS A 135 -3.42 22.00 -4.96
CA HIS A 135 -4.68 21.28 -5.16
C HIS A 135 -5.79 22.27 -5.58
N LEU A 136 -6.50 21.98 -6.65
CA LEU A 136 -7.60 22.80 -7.15
C LEU A 136 -8.89 21.99 -7.14
N PHE A 137 -9.89 22.48 -6.40
CA PHE A 137 -11.20 21.87 -6.26
C PHE A 137 -12.23 22.66 -7.08
N VAL A 138 -12.81 22.03 -8.10
CA VAL A 138 -13.70 22.69 -9.06
C VAL A 138 -15.10 22.11 -8.97
N ARG A 139 -16.10 22.88 -8.55
CA ARG A 139 -17.45 22.35 -8.31
C ARG A 139 -18.52 23.00 -9.17
N SER A 140 -19.65 22.32 -9.30
CA SER A 140 -20.86 22.96 -9.81
C SER A 140 -21.33 24.06 -8.84
N PRO A 141 -21.99 25.14 -9.31
CA PRO A 141 -22.51 26.19 -8.46
C PRO A 141 -23.39 25.62 -7.33
N GLU A 142 -23.13 26.04 -6.10
CA GLU A 142 -23.88 25.57 -4.95
C GLU A 142 -25.40 25.86 -5.09
N THR A 143 -26.22 24.86 -4.74
CA THR A 143 -27.68 24.96 -4.71
C THR A 143 -28.23 24.63 -3.32
N ASN A 144 -29.50 24.97 -3.08
CA ASN A 144 -30.21 24.67 -1.83
C ASN A 144 -29.48 25.21 -0.58
N ILE A 145 -28.97 26.44 -0.65
CA ILE A 145 -28.31 27.11 0.48
C ILE A 145 -29.31 27.30 1.64
N PRO A 146 -29.00 26.85 2.87
CA PRO A 146 -29.88 27.03 4.02
C PRO A 146 -30.18 28.51 4.30
N SER A 147 -31.36 28.80 4.84
CA SER A 147 -31.70 30.18 5.22
C SER A 147 -30.94 30.60 6.47
N MET A 148 -30.30 31.77 6.43
CA MET A 148 -29.68 32.38 7.62
C MET A 148 -30.72 32.73 8.71
N GLN A 149 -32.01 32.84 8.35
CA GLN A 149 -33.08 33.11 9.31
C GLN A 149 -33.66 31.86 9.97
N ASP A 150 -33.25 30.65 9.55
CA ASP A 150 -33.69 29.41 10.16
C ASP A 150 -33.03 29.23 11.53
N SER A 151 -33.84 29.03 12.57
CA SER A 151 -33.37 28.89 13.95
C SER A 151 -32.61 27.59 14.20
N HIS A 152 -32.70 26.62 13.28
CA HIS A 152 -31.96 25.35 13.33
C HIS A 152 -30.64 25.43 12.57
N VAL A 153 -30.32 26.57 11.95
CA VAL A 153 -29.09 26.77 11.17
C VAL A 153 -28.09 27.63 11.94
N ILE A 154 -26.90 27.09 12.19
CA ILE A 154 -25.72 27.86 12.59
C ILE A 154 -25.04 28.32 11.30
N TYR A 155 -25.27 29.58 10.92
CA TYR A 155 -24.82 30.14 9.64
C TYR A 155 -23.57 31.02 9.83
N TYR A 156 -22.48 30.69 9.13
CA TYR A 156 -21.28 31.52 9.00
C TYR A 156 -21.24 32.17 7.61
N PRO A 157 -21.61 33.47 7.47
CA PRO A 157 -21.48 34.19 6.21
C PRO A 157 -20.02 34.49 5.86
N PRO A 158 -19.72 34.99 4.65
CA PRO A 158 -18.35 35.33 4.27
C PRO A 158 -17.65 36.21 5.32
N GLY A 159 -16.48 35.77 5.79
CA GLY A 159 -15.80 36.37 6.94
C GLY A 159 -14.78 35.43 7.59
N TYR A 160 -13.89 35.98 8.42
CA TYR A 160 -12.96 35.21 9.24
C TYR A 160 -13.46 35.19 10.69
N TYR A 161 -13.68 33.98 11.23
CA TYR A 161 -14.22 33.75 12.56
C TYR A 161 -13.21 32.99 13.40
N ASP A 162 -12.54 33.68 14.32
CA ASP A 162 -11.60 33.03 15.24
C ASP A 162 -12.28 32.59 16.53
N LEU A 163 -12.47 31.28 16.65
CA LEU A 163 -13.05 30.61 17.81
C LEU A 163 -11.98 29.87 18.62
N SER A 164 -10.69 30.09 18.37
CA SER A 164 -9.63 29.25 18.97
C SER A 164 -9.52 29.35 20.49
N ALA A 165 -10.05 30.41 21.08
CA ALA A 165 -10.11 30.60 22.52
C ALA A 165 -11.32 29.88 23.18
N GLN A 166 -12.17 29.22 22.39
CA GLN A 166 -13.39 28.57 22.85
C GLN A 166 -13.26 27.04 22.72
N GLY A 167 -14.08 26.34 23.51
CA GLY A 167 -14.34 24.91 23.28
C GLY A 167 -14.99 24.66 21.92
N PRO A 168 -15.10 23.40 21.48
CA PRO A 168 -15.71 23.08 20.20
C PRO A 168 -17.18 23.53 20.15
N VAL A 169 -17.61 24.03 19.00
CA VAL A 169 -19.02 24.35 18.74
C VAL A 169 -19.81 23.05 18.83
N GLN A 170 -20.71 22.98 19.81
CA GLN A 170 -21.58 21.83 20.03
C GLN A 170 -22.73 21.87 19.05
N ILE A 171 -22.90 20.80 18.28
CA ILE A 171 -23.96 20.67 17.29
C ILE A 171 -24.95 19.60 17.76
N THR A 172 -26.18 20.02 17.98
CA THR A 172 -27.25 19.22 18.57
C THR A 172 -28.22 18.70 17.52
N SER A 173 -29.07 17.74 17.92
CA SER A 173 -29.99 17.07 17.00
C SER A 173 -30.86 18.02 16.19
N GLY A 174 -30.99 17.76 14.89
CA GLY A 174 -31.80 18.55 13.95
C GLY A 174 -31.12 19.82 13.44
N GLN A 175 -29.90 20.14 13.88
CA GLN A 175 -29.21 21.36 13.45
C GLN A 175 -28.44 21.18 12.14
N THR A 176 -28.35 22.28 11.40
CA THR A 176 -27.44 22.43 10.27
C THR A 176 -26.38 23.47 10.58
N VAL A 177 -25.10 23.14 10.41
CA VAL A 177 -24.04 24.14 10.31
C VAL A 177 -23.81 24.45 8.83
N TYR A 178 -23.87 25.72 8.47
CA TYR A 178 -23.57 26.19 7.11
C TYR A 178 -22.38 27.15 7.13
N ILE A 179 -21.27 26.77 6.49
CA ILE A 179 -20.11 27.65 6.27
C ILE A 179 -20.15 28.12 4.81
N SER A 180 -20.54 29.38 4.61
CA SER A 180 -20.64 29.99 3.27
C SER A 180 -19.28 30.01 2.56
N GLY A 181 -19.29 29.93 1.23
CA GLY A 181 -18.09 30.23 0.45
C GLY A 181 -17.55 31.63 0.80
N GLY A 182 -16.25 31.72 1.06
CA GLY A 182 -15.59 32.94 1.53
C GLY A 182 -15.62 33.12 3.06
N ALA A 183 -16.21 32.18 3.79
CA ALA A 183 -16.10 32.10 5.24
C ALA A 183 -14.99 31.13 5.66
N ILE A 184 -14.22 31.52 6.67
CA ILE A 184 -13.21 30.69 7.32
C ILE A 184 -13.52 30.69 8.82
N VAL A 185 -13.86 29.53 9.35
CA VAL A 185 -14.09 29.33 10.78
C VAL A 185 -12.86 28.67 11.36
N ARG A 186 -12.05 29.43 12.09
CA ARG A 186 -10.90 28.90 12.83
C ARG A 186 -11.40 28.36 14.16
N GLY A 187 -11.63 27.05 14.26
CA GLY A 187 -12.32 26.44 15.39
C GLY A 187 -12.39 24.92 15.31
N ARG A 188 -13.21 24.32 16.18
CA ARG A 188 -13.50 22.88 16.20
C ARG A 188 -15.00 22.65 16.33
N PHE A 189 -15.52 21.60 15.70
CA PHE A 189 -16.93 21.21 15.75
C PHE A 189 -17.09 19.83 16.39
N LEU A 190 -18.07 19.71 17.29
CA LEU A 190 -18.38 18.46 17.98
C LEU A 190 -19.86 18.12 17.84
N VAL A 191 -20.13 16.94 17.31
CA VAL A 191 -21.44 16.29 17.34
C VAL A 191 -21.36 15.16 18.35
N GLN A 192 -22.11 15.22 19.44
CA GLN A 192 -22.04 14.22 20.50
C GLN A 192 -23.43 13.82 21.00
N GLY A 193 -23.78 12.54 20.85
CA GLY A 193 -25.08 12.03 21.29
C GLY A 193 -26.25 12.65 20.52
N SER A 194 -26.01 13.06 19.26
CA SER A 194 -26.98 13.81 18.46
C SER A 194 -27.44 13.00 17.24
N GLU A 195 -28.59 13.39 16.69
CA GLU A 195 -29.14 12.78 15.48
C GLU A 195 -29.66 13.81 14.48
N ASN A 196 -29.62 13.48 13.19
CA ASN A 196 -30.14 14.33 12.11
C ASN A 196 -29.39 15.68 12.04
N VAL A 197 -28.07 15.61 11.91
CA VAL A 197 -27.21 16.80 11.82
C VAL A 197 -26.63 16.93 10.42
N THR A 198 -26.55 18.15 9.91
CA THR A 198 -25.84 18.46 8.67
C THR A 198 -24.74 19.49 8.91
N ILE A 199 -23.54 19.26 8.39
CA ILE A 199 -22.45 20.25 8.37
C ILE A 199 -22.05 20.44 6.92
N ARG A 200 -22.28 21.63 6.37
CA ARG A 200 -22.10 21.84 4.92
C ARG A 200 -21.65 23.24 4.51
N GLY A 201 -21.31 23.37 3.23
CA GLY A 201 -21.09 24.64 2.55
C GLY A 201 -19.67 24.80 2.02
N ARG A 202 -19.45 25.82 1.20
CA ARG A 202 -18.22 26.05 0.41
C ARG A 202 -17.07 26.72 1.18
N GLY A 203 -17.21 26.92 2.48
CA GLY A 203 -16.18 27.56 3.31
C GLY A 203 -15.19 26.57 3.93
N ILE A 204 -14.31 27.11 4.78
CA ILE A 204 -13.18 26.39 5.36
C ILE A 204 -13.33 26.29 6.88
N LEU A 205 -13.25 25.08 7.42
CA LEU A 205 -12.99 24.84 8.84
C LEU A 205 -11.47 24.73 9.03
N LEU A 206 -10.90 25.69 9.76
CA LEU A 206 -9.46 25.80 10.00
C LEU A 206 -9.13 25.42 11.44
N ASN A 207 -8.18 24.51 11.65
CA ASN A 207 -7.67 24.21 12.99
C ASN A 207 -6.14 24.07 12.99
N ASP A 208 -5.44 25.10 13.45
CA ASP A 208 -3.97 25.12 13.54
C ASP A 208 -3.48 25.35 14.97
N TYR A 209 -4.25 24.85 15.95
CA TYR A 209 -3.97 25.08 17.37
C TYR A 209 -4.38 23.89 18.23
N VAL A 210 -3.77 23.85 19.41
CA VAL A 210 -4.08 22.97 20.55
C VAL A 210 -4.70 23.84 21.65
N SER A 211 -5.74 23.36 22.33
CA SER A 211 -6.45 24.14 23.37
C SER A 211 -6.29 23.63 24.79
N GLY A 212 -5.91 22.36 25.01
CA GLY A 212 -5.72 21.82 26.36
C GLY A 212 -6.97 21.88 27.24
N ASP A 213 -8.15 21.94 26.62
CA ASP A 213 -9.45 22.17 27.25
C ASP A 213 -10.22 20.88 27.57
N GLY A 214 -9.55 19.73 27.43
CA GLY A 214 -10.09 18.40 27.73
C GLY A 214 -10.96 17.81 26.64
N PHE A 215 -11.13 18.50 25.51
CA PHE A 215 -11.75 17.95 24.30
C PHE A 215 -10.69 17.32 23.40
N ASP A 216 -11.13 16.52 22.43
CA ASP A 216 -10.22 15.96 21.44
C ASP A 216 -9.57 17.08 20.61
N GLU A 217 -8.30 16.90 20.30
CA GLU A 217 -7.50 17.84 19.52
C GLU A 217 -7.67 17.53 18.02
N VAL A 218 -8.90 17.59 17.52
CA VAL A 218 -9.27 17.42 16.09
C VAL A 218 -10.17 18.57 15.64
N ALA A 219 -10.27 18.82 14.33
CA ALA A 219 -11.15 19.86 13.79
C ALA A 219 -12.63 19.47 13.85
N LEU A 220 -12.95 18.20 13.56
CA LEU A 220 -14.32 17.70 13.50
C LEU A 220 -14.42 16.34 14.20
N ALA A 221 -15.30 16.25 15.19
CA ALA A 221 -15.55 15.02 15.94
C ALA A 221 -17.03 14.63 15.91
N LEU A 222 -17.33 13.38 15.56
CA LEU A 222 -18.65 12.77 15.63
C LEU A 222 -18.63 11.62 16.66
N LYS A 223 -19.44 11.72 17.72
CA LYS A 223 -19.42 10.72 18.81
C LYS A 223 -20.81 10.24 19.13
N ASN A 224 -21.00 8.92 19.18
CA ASN A 224 -22.26 8.29 19.62
C ASN A 224 -23.49 8.92 18.92
N SER A 225 -23.37 9.18 17.61
CA SER A 225 -24.33 9.99 16.86
C SER A 225 -24.86 9.24 15.65
N LYS A 226 -26.02 9.65 15.13
CA LYS A 226 -26.69 8.94 14.04
C LYS A 226 -27.29 9.87 13.00
N ASN A 227 -27.30 9.45 11.73
CA ASN A 227 -27.88 10.21 10.62
C ASN A 227 -27.22 11.59 10.51
N ILE A 228 -25.93 11.58 10.13
CA ILE A 228 -25.09 12.77 10.03
C ILE A 228 -24.66 12.94 8.58
N GLU A 229 -24.85 14.14 8.03
CA GLU A 229 -24.34 14.51 6.71
C GLU A 229 -23.22 15.55 6.86
N ILE A 230 -22.04 15.25 6.33
CA ILE A 230 -20.97 16.22 6.09
C ILE A 230 -20.91 16.43 4.58
N ARG A 231 -21.06 17.66 4.10
CA ARG A 231 -21.11 17.92 2.65
C ARG A 231 -20.35 19.17 2.21
N ASP A 232 -19.57 19.06 1.14
CA ASP A 232 -18.88 20.18 0.48
C ASP A 232 -17.83 20.91 1.32
N LEU A 233 -17.47 20.35 2.48
CA LEU A 233 -16.64 20.98 3.48
C LEU A 233 -15.14 20.84 3.18
N ILE A 234 -14.40 21.94 3.31
CA ILE A 234 -12.93 21.94 3.36
C ILE A 234 -12.50 22.05 4.82
N VAL A 235 -11.67 21.10 5.27
CA VAL A 235 -11.02 21.11 6.58
C VAL A 235 -9.50 21.25 6.37
N ALA A 236 -8.98 22.41 6.78
CA ALA A 236 -7.55 22.71 6.69
C ALA A 236 -6.93 22.67 8.08
N ARG A 237 -5.81 21.96 8.20
CA ARG A 237 -5.12 21.73 9.46
C ARG A 237 -3.61 21.83 9.29
N ASP A 238 -2.95 22.26 10.35
CA ASP A 238 -1.48 22.28 10.47
C ASP A 238 -1.11 21.80 11.88
N GLN A 239 -1.37 20.52 12.16
CA GLN A 239 -1.24 19.95 13.50
C GLN A 239 -0.83 18.47 13.44
N ASN A 240 -0.03 18.06 14.42
CA ASN A 240 0.43 16.68 14.62
C ASN A 240 -0.66 15.82 15.31
N ALA A 241 -1.85 15.74 14.71
CA ALA A 241 -2.98 14.95 15.20
C ALA A 241 -4.01 14.75 14.07
N TRP A 242 -4.98 13.85 14.29
CA TRP A 242 -6.01 13.52 13.31
C TRP A 242 -6.82 14.75 12.89
N THR A 243 -7.25 14.79 11.63
CA THR A 243 -7.99 15.92 11.09
C THR A 243 -9.45 15.87 11.53
N ALA A 244 -10.08 14.71 11.40
CA ALA A 244 -11.43 14.44 11.85
C ALA A 244 -11.57 12.99 12.32
N PHE A 245 -12.60 12.71 13.13
CA PHE A 245 -12.97 11.33 13.43
C PHE A 245 -14.44 11.16 13.74
N MET A 246 -14.89 9.91 13.60
CA MET A 246 -16.14 9.42 14.14
C MET A 246 -15.91 8.22 15.04
N TRP A 247 -16.66 8.15 16.13
CA TRP A 247 -16.61 7.06 17.09
C TRP A 247 -18.02 6.63 17.50
N LYS A 248 -18.31 5.34 17.41
CA LYS A 248 -19.61 4.74 17.80
C LYS A 248 -20.80 5.41 17.11
N SER A 249 -20.64 5.76 15.83
CA SER A 249 -21.66 6.48 15.06
C SER A 249 -22.24 5.59 13.97
N ALA A 250 -23.45 5.91 13.53
CA ALA A 250 -24.16 5.14 12.51
C ALA A 250 -24.84 6.03 11.47
N GLN A 251 -24.95 5.58 10.22
CA GLN A 251 -25.62 6.32 9.15
C GLN A 251 -24.97 7.70 8.95
N VAL A 252 -23.73 7.68 8.46
CA VAL A 252 -22.94 8.90 8.25
C VAL A 252 -22.54 9.01 6.78
N ASP A 253 -23.00 10.08 6.14
CA ASP A 253 -22.66 10.42 4.76
C ASP A 253 -21.64 11.56 4.76
N VAL A 254 -20.49 11.34 4.13
CA VAL A 254 -19.41 12.32 3.97
C VAL A 254 -19.18 12.55 2.47
N LEU A 255 -19.74 13.64 1.97
CA LEU A 255 -19.90 13.91 0.55
C LEU A 255 -19.05 15.12 0.15
N ASN A 256 -18.19 14.97 -0.86
CA ASN A 256 -17.33 16.04 -1.35
C ASN A 256 -16.47 16.70 -0.24
N TYR A 257 -15.90 15.89 0.64
CA TYR A 257 -15.08 16.34 1.77
C TYR A 257 -13.62 16.55 1.35
N LYS A 258 -13.00 17.66 1.76
CA LYS A 258 -11.58 17.94 1.51
C LYS A 258 -10.85 18.06 2.85
N ALA A 259 -9.84 17.23 3.09
CA ALA A 259 -8.96 17.33 4.25
C ALA A 259 -7.52 17.58 3.82
N ILE A 260 -6.89 18.59 4.41
CA ILE A 260 -5.50 18.92 4.12
C ILE A 260 -4.77 19.17 5.45
N ASN A 261 -3.90 18.23 5.82
CA ASN A 261 -3.03 18.27 6.98
C ASN A 261 -1.69 17.59 6.68
N ALA A 262 -0.85 18.22 5.87
CA ALA A 262 0.45 17.66 5.48
C ALA A 262 1.52 17.70 6.59
N ARG A 263 1.16 18.20 7.78
CA ARG A 263 2.09 18.32 8.91
C ARG A 263 2.49 16.93 9.42
N TYR A 264 3.79 16.63 9.43
CA TYR A 264 4.31 15.38 10.00
C TYR A 264 4.30 15.43 11.54
N ALA A 265 3.78 14.45 12.28
CA ALA A 265 3.12 13.18 11.91
C ALA A 265 1.78 13.02 12.66
N SER A 266 1.13 11.85 12.53
CA SER A 266 -0.18 11.55 13.15
C SER A 266 -1.33 12.39 12.62
N SER A 267 -1.18 12.90 11.40
CA SER A 267 -2.10 13.81 10.74
C SER A 267 -3.13 13.09 9.87
N ASP A 268 -3.77 12.04 10.40
CA ASP A 268 -4.76 11.23 9.69
C ASP A 268 -5.90 12.09 9.09
N GLY A 269 -6.51 11.60 8.01
CA GLY A 269 -7.53 12.34 7.26
C GLY A 269 -8.89 12.31 7.93
N PHE A 270 -9.49 11.13 8.03
CA PHE A 270 -10.75 10.94 8.76
C PHE A 270 -10.79 9.53 9.36
N ASN A 271 -10.81 9.45 10.69
CA ASN A 271 -10.78 8.16 11.38
C ASN A 271 -12.22 7.65 11.60
N ILE A 272 -12.49 6.40 11.20
CA ILE A 272 -13.78 5.74 11.41
C ILE A 272 -13.59 4.64 12.45
N ALA A 273 -14.03 4.87 13.68
CA ALA A 273 -13.82 3.93 14.79
C ALA A 273 -15.14 3.35 15.32
N ASN A 274 -15.25 2.02 15.36
CA ASN A 274 -16.39 1.30 15.93
C ASN A 274 -17.75 1.82 15.43
N SER A 275 -17.83 2.13 14.13
CA SER A 275 -18.95 2.84 13.47
C SER A 275 -19.44 2.05 12.27
N HIS A 276 -20.67 2.29 11.81
CA HIS A 276 -21.25 1.52 10.72
C HIS A 276 -22.27 2.28 9.87
N ASP A 277 -22.60 1.73 8.70
CA ASP A 277 -23.43 2.40 7.70
C ASP A 277 -22.84 3.77 7.32
N VAL A 278 -21.60 3.75 6.82
CA VAL A 278 -20.84 4.97 6.51
C VAL A 278 -20.53 5.04 5.03
N LEU A 279 -20.79 6.19 4.41
CA LEU A 279 -20.44 6.48 3.02
C LEU A 279 -19.48 7.67 2.97
N PHE A 280 -18.35 7.49 2.32
CA PHE A 280 -17.50 8.57 1.81
C PHE A 280 -17.59 8.58 0.30
N ASP A 281 -17.95 9.73 -0.27
CA ASP A 281 -18.05 9.90 -1.71
C ASP A 281 -17.44 11.23 -2.15
N HIS A 282 -16.55 11.20 -3.15
CA HIS A 282 -15.83 12.37 -3.67
C HIS A 282 -14.92 13.08 -2.65
N ALA A 283 -14.20 12.33 -1.82
CA ALA A 283 -13.23 12.91 -0.90
C ALA A 283 -11.89 13.25 -1.59
N PHE A 284 -11.23 14.31 -1.10
CA PHE A 284 -9.82 14.59 -1.38
C PHE A 284 -9.09 14.69 -0.05
N ILE A 285 -8.04 13.91 0.17
CA ILE A 285 -7.31 13.92 1.43
C ILE A 285 -5.81 13.99 1.17
N HIS A 286 -5.14 15.02 1.74
CA HIS A 286 -3.68 15.12 1.81
C HIS A 286 -3.23 15.16 3.28
N THR A 287 -2.49 14.14 3.70
CA THR A 287 -2.04 13.90 5.09
C THR A 287 -0.56 13.57 5.16
N SER A 288 0.02 13.61 6.36
CA SER A 288 1.33 13.00 6.68
C SER A 288 1.17 11.91 7.75
N ASP A 289 0.16 11.09 7.53
CA ASP A 289 -0.22 9.82 8.18
C ASP A 289 -1.41 9.25 7.38
N ASP A 290 -2.15 8.27 7.90
CA ASP A 290 -3.23 7.59 7.19
C ASP A 290 -4.26 8.54 6.54
N SER A 291 -4.36 8.56 5.19
CA SER A 291 -5.37 9.41 4.52
C SER A 291 -6.79 8.89 4.79
N VAL A 292 -7.00 7.58 4.66
CA VAL A 292 -8.20 6.88 5.12
C VAL A 292 -7.82 5.94 6.25
N ALA A 293 -8.45 6.08 7.41
CA ALA A 293 -8.16 5.26 8.60
C ALA A 293 -9.45 4.63 9.16
N ILE A 294 -9.61 3.32 8.96
CA ILE A 294 -10.72 2.56 9.58
C ILE A 294 -10.17 1.80 10.78
N LYS A 295 -10.71 2.07 11.97
CA LYS A 295 -10.16 1.64 13.24
C LYS A 295 -11.19 0.94 14.14
N GLY A 296 -10.68 0.31 15.18
CA GLY A 296 -11.40 -0.23 16.31
C GLY A 296 -10.66 0.21 17.57
N THR A 297 -11.27 1.10 18.35
CA THR A 297 -10.69 1.65 19.57
C THR A 297 -11.48 1.21 20.81
N GLY A 298 -12.28 0.15 20.70
CA GLY A 298 -13.01 -0.42 21.83
C GLY A 298 -14.08 0.47 22.45
N ASN A 299 -14.39 0.19 23.71
CA ASN A 299 -15.50 0.81 24.42
C ASN A 299 -15.18 2.15 25.10
N ALA A 300 -13.93 2.34 25.52
CA ALA A 300 -13.51 3.49 26.31
C ALA A 300 -12.10 3.95 25.93
N GLY A 301 -11.79 3.93 24.64
CA GLY A 301 -10.44 4.09 24.13
C GLY A 301 -9.74 2.74 23.97
N TYR A 302 -8.65 2.76 23.20
CA TYR A 302 -7.90 1.57 22.85
C TYR A 302 -7.24 0.95 24.10
N ASP A 303 -7.63 -0.28 24.43
CA ASP A 303 -7.04 -1.08 25.50
C ASP A 303 -6.86 -2.52 24.99
N PRO A 304 -5.63 -2.97 24.68
CA PRO A 304 -5.39 -4.30 24.14
C PRO A 304 -5.67 -5.43 25.16
N ALA A 305 -5.92 -5.12 26.44
CA ALA A 305 -6.33 -6.12 27.43
C ALA A 305 -7.81 -6.50 27.33
N VAL A 306 -8.60 -5.77 26.54
CA VAL A 306 -10.03 -6.03 26.34
C VAL A 306 -10.25 -7.06 25.24
N ASP A 307 -11.13 -8.02 25.49
CA ASP A 307 -11.57 -8.99 24.49
C ASP A 307 -12.26 -8.28 23.31
N PRO A 308 -11.70 -8.35 22.08
CA PRO A 308 -12.29 -7.72 20.91
C PRO A 308 -13.76 -8.10 20.69
N ALA A 309 -14.17 -9.33 21.03
CA ALA A 309 -15.55 -9.79 20.89
C ALA A 309 -16.56 -8.97 21.72
N THR A 310 -16.10 -8.22 22.74
CA THR A 310 -16.93 -7.34 23.58
C THR A 310 -16.97 -5.89 23.11
N ALA A 311 -16.14 -5.53 22.14
CA ALA A 311 -16.10 -4.19 21.56
C ALA A 311 -17.16 -4.02 20.45
N PRO A 312 -17.71 -2.81 20.24
CA PRO A 312 -18.64 -2.59 19.15
C PRO A 312 -17.96 -2.83 17.79
N PRO A 313 -18.69 -3.34 16.79
CA PRO A 313 -18.14 -3.66 15.48
C PRO A 313 -17.89 -2.40 14.63
N THR A 314 -17.10 -2.55 13.57
CA THR A 314 -16.90 -1.54 12.51
C THR A 314 -17.32 -2.17 11.18
N TYR A 315 -18.42 -1.75 10.55
CA TYR A 315 -18.92 -2.51 9.39
C TYR A 315 -19.79 -1.69 8.44
N ASN A 316 -20.02 -2.21 7.23
CA ASN A 316 -20.81 -1.55 6.19
C ASN A 316 -20.31 -0.12 5.89
N ILE A 317 -19.07 -0.04 5.43
CA ILE A 317 -18.39 1.21 5.09
C ILE A 317 -18.07 1.21 3.59
N THR A 318 -18.41 2.28 2.89
CA THR A 318 -18.02 2.49 1.49
C THR A 318 -17.24 3.78 1.35
N TYR A 319 -16.08 3.72 0.71
CA TYR A 319 -15.27 4.86 0.32
C TYR A 319 -15.15 4.87 -1.22
N GLN A 320 -15.60 5.92 -1.89
CA GLN A 320 -15.62 5.94 -3.35
C GLN A 320 -15.31 7.28 -4.01
N ASN A 321 -14.88 7.21 -5.27
CA ASN A 321 -14.66 8.36 -6.16
C ASN A 321 -13.68 9.40 -5.60
N SER A 322 -12.62 8.95 -4.94
CA SER A 322 -11.79 9.80 -4.06
C SER A 322 -10.32 9.85 -4.48
N GLN A 323 -9.63 10.91 -4.05
CA GLN A 323 -8.19 11.12 -4.28
C GLN A 323 -7.44 11.21 -2.96
N LEU A 324 -6.35 10.47 -2.82
CA LEU A 324 -5.62 10.31 -1.56
C LEU A 324 -4.13 10.60 -1.74
N TRP A 325 -3.56 11.36 -0.83
CA TRP A 325 -2.15 11.72 -0.80
C TRP A 325 -1.62 11.56 0.63
N SER A 326 -0.70 10.63 0.81
CA SER A 326 -0.08 10.36 2.10
C SER A 326 1.43 10.58 2.05
N ASP A 327 1.89 11.60 2.77
CA ASP A 327 3.31 11.93 2.96
C ASP A 327 4.00 11.01 3.97
N ALA A 328 3.26 10.17 4.70
CA ALA A 328 3.76 9.08 5.55
C ALA A 328 2.67 8.01 5.75
N ASN A 329 3.01 6.84 6.28
CA ASN A 329 2.06 5.76 6.62
C ASN A 329 1.25 5.20 5.43
N ASN A 330 -0.09 5.20 5.47
CA ASN A 330 -0.93 4.58 4.43
C ASN A 330 -1.81 5.58 3.68
N ALA A 331 -2.06 5.35 2.39
CA ALA A 331 -3.13 6.09 1.73
C ALA A 331 -4.50 5.52 2.14
N ILE A 332 -4.65 4.19 2.09
CA ILE A 332 -5.80 3.47 2.63
C ILE A 332 -5.33 2.55 3.76
N GLY A 333 -5.85 2.74 4.96
CA GLY A 333 -5.53 1.93 6.15
C GLY A 333 -6.78 1.37 6.83
N ILE A 334 -6.78 0.06 7.08
CA ILE A 334 -7.59 -0.58 8.14
C ILE A 334 -6.62 -0.94 9.28
N GLY A 335 -6.86 -0.41 10.48
CA GLY A 335 -5.95 -0.49 11.63
C GLY A 335 -5.19 0.81 11.89
N ALA A 336 -4.09 0.82 12.66
CA ALA A 336 -3.51 -0.32 13.37
C ALA A 336 -4.37 -0.75 14.58
N GLU A 337 -5.05 0.19 15.25
CA GLU A 337 -6.00 -0.12 16.31
C GLU A 337 -7.17 -0.97 15.76
N THR A 338 -7.25 -2.24 16.15
CA THR A 338 -8.25 -3.20 15.65
C THR A 338 -9.13 -3.80 16.75
N LEU A 339 -9.33 -3.06 17.84
CA LEU A 339 -10.18 -3.45 18.95
C LEU A 339 -11.67 -3.23 18.60
N ALA A 340 -12.24 -4.22 17.90
CA ALA A 340 -13.64 -4.31 17.52
C ALA A 340 -14.06 -5.78 17.49
N SER A 341 -15.35 -6.09 17.66
CA SER A 341 -15.85 -7.47 17.53
C SER A 341 -15.71 -8.01 16.11
N THR A 342 -15.80 -7.13 15.11
CA THR A 342 -15.46 -7.45 13.72
C THR A 342 -15.23 -6.18 12.90
N PHE A 343 -14.46 -6.32 11.82
CA PHE A 343 -14.49 -5.45 10.66
C PHE A 343 -15.17 -6.21 9.51
N ASP A 344 -16.30 -5.73 9.00
CA ASP A 344 -17.08 -6.48 8.00
C ASP A 344 -17.69 -5.60 6.91
N ASN A 345 -17.73 -6.09 5.66
CA ASN A 345 -18.35 -5.44 4.52
C ASN A 345 -17.85 -4.00 4.32
N ILE A 346 -16.56 -3.86 3.99
CA ILE A 346 -15.90 -2.59 3.75
C ILE A 346 -15.45 -2.53 2.29
N LYS A 347 -15.76 -1.43 1.61
CA LYS A 347 -15.52 -1.27 0.18
C LYS A 347 -14.79 0.02 -0.13
N PHE A 348 -13.74 -0.09 -0.93
CA PHE A 348 -13.00 1.02 -1.51
C PHE A 348 -13.14 0.94 -3.03
N LYS A 349 -13.68 1.98 -3.66
CA LYS A 349 -14.00 1.93 -5.09
C LYS A 349 -13.63 3.19 -5.84
N ASN A 350 -13.01 3.04 -7.01
CA ASN A 350 -12.69 4.16 -7.88
C ASN A 350 -11.87 5.24 -7.14
N ILE A 351 -10.66 4.88 -6.73
CA ILE A 351 -9.78 5.75 -5.93
C ILE A 351 -8.47 6.00 -6.68
N ASP A 352 -8.03 7.26 -6.70
CA ASP A 352 -6.69 7.64 -7.12
C ASP A 352 -5.81 7.88 -5.89
N ILE A 353 -4.80 7.04 -5.69
CA ILE A 353 -3.74 7.27 -4.71
C ILE A 353 -2.65 8.07 -5.42
N LEU A 354 -2.62 9.37 -5.18
CA LEU A 354 -1.64 10.29 -5.73
C LEU A 354 -0.27 10.07 -5.12
N ARG A 355 -0.23 9.71 -3.83
CA ARG A 355 1.02 9.43 -3.12
C ARG A 355 0.82 8.49 -1.95
N ASN A 356 1.78 7.58 -1.78
CA ASN A 356 2.10 6.93 -0.52
C ASN A 356 3.62 7.00 -0.25
N PHE A 357 3.99 7.27 0.99
CA PHE A 357 5.36 7.23 1.48
C PHE A 357 5.36 6.56 2.86
N ASP A 358 6.41 5.82 3.21
CA ASP A 358 6.45 5.07 4.46
C ASP A 358 6.76 5.98 5.66
N ASP A 359 7.94 6.59 5.72
CA ASP A 359 8.36 7.47 6.81
C ASP A 359 9.59 8.30 6.45
N ILE A 360 9.66 9.54 6.96
CA ILE A 360 10.82 10.42 6.72
C ILE A 360 12.03 10.06 7.60
N ASN A 361 11.80 9.57 8.82
CA ASN A 361 12.84 9.31 9.81
C ASN A 361 13.30 7.85 9.80
N TYR A 362 12.41 6.93 9.43
CA TYR A 362 12.65 5.49 9.43
C TYR A 362 12.32 4.84 8.07
N PRO A 363 12.86 5.36 6.96
CA PRO A 363 12.60 4.79 5.65
C PRO A 363 13.01 3.31 5.64
N ASP A 364 12.16 2.48 5.04
CA ASP A 364 12.33 1.04 4.88
C ASP A 364 12.29 0.19 6.17
N GLN A 365 12.22 0.79 7.36
CA GLN A 365 12.16 0.04 8.64
C GLN A 365 10.72 -0.33 9.04
N LEU A 366 9.74 0.42 8.55
CA LEU A 366 8.33 0.28 8.88
C LEU A 366 7.61 -0.41 7.72
N THR A 367 7.70 -1.73 7.73
CA THR A 367 7.25 -2.59 6.62
C THR A 367 5.74 -2.82 6.59
N GLU A 368 5.06 -2.49 7.69
CA GLU A 368 3.60 -2.58 7.89
C GLU A 368 2.82 -1.43 7.23
N ARG A 369 3.47 -0.65 6.34
CA ARG A 369 2.95 0.55 5.67
C ARG A 369 2.95 0.38 4.15
N ALA A 370 1.84 0.74 3.50
CA ALA A 370 1.66 0.65 2.05
C ALA A 370 0.59 1.61 1.51
N ALA A 371 0.50 1.73 0.18
CA ALA A 371 -0.59 2.47 -0.46
C ALA A 371 -1.96 1.91 -0.05
N ILE A 372 -2.11 0.58 -0.04
CA ILE A 372 -3.32 -0.10 0.38
C ILE A 372 -2.96 -1.07 1.51
N ASN A 373 -3.45 -0.82 2.72
CA ASN A 373 -3.00 -1.52 3.93
C ASN A 373 -4.15 -2.05 4.79
N ILE A 374 -3.95 -3.26 5.31
CA ILE A 374 -4.65 -3.80 6.48
C ILE A 374 -3.58 -4.20 7.49
N CYS A 375 -3.51 -3.51 8.62
CA CYS A 375 -2.59 -3.82 9.71
C CYS A 375 -3.41 -4.11 10.97
N ALA A 376 -3.48 -5.38 11.39
CA ALA A 376 -4.18 -5.77 12.60
C ALA A 376 -3.22 -5.84 13.79
N LEU A 377 -3.65 -5.33 14.94
CA LEU A 377 -2.96 -5.46 16.23
C LEU A 377 -3.68 -6.36 17.23
N ASN A 378 -4.96 -6.68 17.00
CA ASN A 378 -5.75 -7.48 17.93
C ASN A 378 -6.30 -8.71 17.21
N ALA A 379 -6.50 -9.78 17.98
CA ALA A 379 -7.24 -10.95 17.52
C ALA A 379 -8.74 -10.62 17.29
N THR A 380 -9.02 -9.99 16.15
CA THR A 380 -10.37 -9.70 15.66
C THR A 380 -10.60 -10.38 14.31
N THR A 381 -11.86 -10.48 13.90
CA THR A 381 -12.22 -10.93 12.55
C THR A 381 -12.35 -9.74 11.63
N ILE A 382 -11.48 -9.64 10.62
CA ILE A 382 -11.56 -8.68 9.52
C ILE A 382 -11.96 -9.45 8.27
N GLN A 383 -13.12 -9.13 7.68
CA GLN A 383 -13.64 -9.91 6.57
C GLN A 383 -14.48 -9.13 5.56
N ASN A 384 -14.62 -9.72 4.36
CA ASN A 384 -15.45 -9.19 3.28
C ASN A 384 -15.04 -7.76 2.90
N ILE A 385 -13.75 -7.60 2.59
CA ILE A 385 -13.16 -6.32 2.24
C ILE A 385 -12.93 -6.31 0.72
N THR A 386 -13.31 -5.22 0.06
CA THR A 386 -13.12 -5.07 -1.39
C THR A 386 -12.38 -3.78 -1.70
N PHE A 387 -11.31 -3.90 -2.48
CA PHE A 387 -10.59 -2.81 -3.11
C PHE A 387 -10.79 -2.94 -4.61
N GLU A 388 -11.54 -2.03 -5.24
CA GLU A 388 -11.91 -2.12 -6.66
C GLU A 388 -11.56 -0.82 -7.40
N ASP A 389 -10.95 -0.93 -8.59
CA ASP A 389 -10.65 0.19 -9.48
C ASP A 389 -9.78 1.26 -8.80
N ILE A 390 -8.61 0.86 -8.28
CA ILE A 390 -7.67 1.77 -7.60
C ILE A 390 -6.45 2.04 -8.49
N ARG A 391 -6.08 3.31 -8.61
CA ARG A 391 -4.97 3.76 -9.46
C ARG A 391 -3.93 4.44 -8.59
N VAL A 392 -2.68 3.99 -8.64
CA VAL A 392 -1.59 4.45 -7.78
C VAL A 392 -0.55 5.16 -8.63
N GLU A 393 -0.39 6.47 -8.40
CA GLU A 393 0.58 7.31 -9.11
C GLU A 393 2.00 7.13 -8.56
N LYS A 394 2.12 7.17 -7.23
CA LYS A 394 3.40 7.07 -6.51
C LYS A 394 3.19 6.38 -5.17
N ALA A 395 3.99 5.37 -4.88
CA ALA A 395 3.92 4.61 -3.64
C ALA A 395 5.24 3.92 -3.30
N LYS A 396 5.59 3.86 -2.01
CA LYS A 396 6.75 3.10 -1.55
C LYS A 396 6.52 1.59 -1.67
N ARG A 397 5.35 1.12 -1.22
CA ARG A 397 4.84 -0.27 -1.29
C ARG A 397 3.40 -0.26 -1.76
N LEU A 398 2.95 -1.33 -2.40
CA LEU A 398 1.64 -1.36 -3.06
C LEU A 398 0.54 -1.85 -2.12
N ILE A 399 0.62 -3.11 -1.69
CA ILE A 399 -0.40 -3.77 -0.86
C ILE A 399 0.24 -4.40 0.36
N ASN A 400 -0.38 -4.24 1.52
CA ASN A 400 0.04 -4.91 2.74
C ASN A 400 -1.17 -5.47 3.52
N ILE A 401 -1.03 -6.70 4.02
CA ILE A 401 -1.94 -7.34 4.98
C ILE A 401 -1.07 -7.97 6.07
N THR A 402 -1.09 -7.42 7.28
CA THR A 402 -0.23 -7.84 8.39
C THR A 402 -1.01 -8.04 9.69
N MET A 403 -0.51 -8.97 10.49
CA MET A 403 -0.92 -9.22 11.88
C MET A 403 0.28 -8.99 12.80
N GLU A 404 0.38 -7.80 13.37
CA GLU A 404 1.58 -7.35 14.10
C GLU A 404 1.40 -7.44 15.63
N ASP A 405 2.50 -7.61 16.37
CA ASP A 405 2.51 -7.59 17.84
C ASP A 405 2.37 -6.18 18.41
N ASP A 406 2.86 -5.19 17.68
CA ASP A 406 2.83 -3.79 18.03
C ASP A 406 2.92 -2.92 16.77
N PHE A 407 2.61 -1.64 16.94
CA PHE A 407 2.78 -0.62 15.92
C PHE A 407 3.69 0.50 16.42
N TRP A 408 4.51 1.03 15.51
CA TRP A 408 5.48 2.10 15.77
C TRP A 408 6.38 1.79 16.97
N PHE A 409 7.34 0.88 16.78
CA PHE A 409 8.40 0.54 17.74
C PHE A 409 7.89 0.26 19.17
N GLY A 410 6.78 -0.48 19.31
CA GLY A 410 6.19 -0.85 20.59
C GLY A 410 5.29 0.21 21.23
N SER A 411 5.10 1.36 20.61
CA SER A 411 4.30 2.46 21.19
C SER A 411 2.82 2.12 21.32
N LEU A 412 2.31 1.29 20.41
CA LEU A 412 0.94 0.82 20.40
C LEU A 412 0.93 -0.72 20.39
N PRO A 413 0.76 -1.36 21.56
CA PRO A 413 0.81 -2.81 21.66
C PRO A 413 -0.48 -3.48 21.16
N GLY A 414 -0.32 -4.65 20.56
CA GLY A 414 -1.37 -5.58 20.17
C GLY A 414 -1.64 -6.67 21.20
N ASN A 415 -2.65 -7.50 20.94
CA ASN A 415 -2.94 -8.69 21.76
C ASN A 415 -3.68 -9.78 20.96
N TRP A 416 -3.08 -10.97 20.94
CA TRP A 416 -3.49 -12.12 20.13
C TRP A 416 -3.90 -13.34 20.96
N GLN A 417 -4.38 -13.12 22.20
CA GLN A 417 -4.80 -14.24 23.07
C GLN A 417 -6.20 -14.80 22.75
N TRP A 418 -7.00 -14.10 21.94
CA TRP A 418 -8.35 -14.51 21.51
C TRP A 418 -8.33 -15.02 20.07
N PRO A 419 -9.41 -15.62 19.55
CA PRO A 419 -9.49 -15.97 18.13
C PRO A 419 -9.58 -14.73 17.23
N GLY A 420 -8.85 -14.73 16.12
CA GLY A 420 -8.89 -13.67 15.10
C GLY A 420 -8.45 -14.18 13.74
N VAL A 421 -8.96 -13.59 12.66
CA VAL A 421 -8.68 -14.00 11.28
C VAL A 421 -8.88 -12.82 10.33
N ILE A 422 -8.03 -12.70 9.31
CA ILE A 422 -8.29 -11.81 8.17
C ILE A 422 -8.70 -12.70 7.00
N ARG A 423 -9.89 -12.49 6.42
CA ARG A 423 -10.35 -13.34 5.32
C ARG A 423 -11.27 -12.68 4.31
N ASN A 424 -11.40 -13.28 3.13
CA ASN A 424 -12.29 -12.82 2.08
C ASN A 424 -11.99 -11.35 1.71
N VAL A 425 -10.74 -11.09 1.33
CA VAL A 425 -10.29 -9.79 0.86
C VAL A 425 -10.06 -9.86 -0.65
N HIS A 426 -10.70 -8.95 -1.40
CA HIS A 426 -10.61 -8.93 -2.86
C HIS A 426 -9.99 -7.62 -3.33
N TYR A 427 -8.84 -7.73 -3.99
CA TYR A 427 -8.19 -6.65 -4.74
C TYR A 427 -8.51 -6.86 -6.21
N LYS A 428 -9.17 -5.88 -6.84
CA LYS A 428 -9.67 -5.98 -8.20
C LYS A 428 -9.36 -4.72 -9.00
N ASN A 429 -8.76 -4.89 -10.18
CA ASN A 429 -8.42 -3.79 -11.09
C ASN A 429 -7.58 -2.71 -10.38
N ILE A 430 -6.42 -3.12 -9.85
CA ILE A 430 -5.49 -2.21 -9.21
C ILE A 430 -4.36 -1.93 -10.19
N THR A 431 -4.14 -0.66 -10.55
CA THR A 431 -3.05 -0.24 -11.44
C THR A 431 -2.07 0.61 -10.67
N SER A 432 -0.78 0.27 -10.69
CA SER A 432 0.30 1.07 -10.11
C SER A 432 1.28 1.52 -11.19
N MET A 433 1.43 2.83 -11.32
CA MET A 433 2.49 3.46 -12.11
C MET A 433 3.69 3.86 -11.26
N SER A 434 3.69 3.48 -9.98
CA SER A 434 4.76 3.81 -9.04
C SER A 434 6.08 3.17 -9.43
N ASP A 435 7.17 3.93 -9.26
CA ASP A 435 8.57 3.50 -9.35
C ASP A 435 9.14 2.96 -8.02
N GLY A 436 8.31 2.82 -6.99
CA GLY A 436 8.69 2.19 -5.72
C GLY A 436 8.80 0.67 -5.82
N SER A 437 8.87 0.00 -4.67
CA SER A 437 9.04 -1.46 -4.62
C SER A 437 7.84 -2.23 -5.22
N ASN A 438 6.66 -1.61 -5.22
CA ASN A 438 5.39 -2.24 -5.54
C ASN A 438 5.16 -3.57 -4.78
N GLU A 439 5.75 -3.69 -3.59
CA GLU A 439 5.63 -4.88 -2.76
C GLU A 439 4.18 -5.21 -2.42
N ILE A 440 3.84 -6.49 -2.48
CA ILE A 440 2.60 -7.09 -2.01
C ILE A 440 2.94 -8.04 -0.87
N ARG A 441 2.65 -7.63 0.35
CA ARG A 441 3.03 -8.35 1.57
C ARG A 441 1.81 -8.93 2.28
N ILE A 442 1.89 -10.22 2.64
CA ILE A 442 0.80 -10.96 3.31
C ILE A 442 1.40 -11.80 4.46
N TYR A 443 1.34 -11.27 5.67
CA TYR A 443 2.01 -11.85 6.84
C TYR A 443 0.97 -12.13 7.93
N GLY A 444 0.52 -13.39 8.01
CA GLY A 444 -0.29 -13.87 9.12
C GLY A 444 0.57 -14.10 10.36
N ARG A 445 -0.04 -14.38 11.51
CA ARG A 445 0.70 -14.44 12.77
C ARG A 445 1.14 -15.84 13.14
N ASP A 446 0.20 -16.78 13.23
CA ASP A 446 0.45 -18.15 13.66
C ASP A 446 -0.66 -19.09 13.15
N ALA A 447 -0.62 -20.38 13.53
CA ALA A 447 -1.59 -21.38 13.06
C ALA A 447 -3.04 -21.17 13.56
N ALA A 448 -3.24 -20.37 14.60
CA ALA A 448 -4.56 -19.97 15.10
C ALA A 448 -5.04 -18.62 14.54
N HIS A 449 -4.15 -17.84 13.95
CA HIS A 449 -4.38 -16.49 13.43
C HIS A 449 -3.90 -16.37 11.98
N LEU A 450 -4.76 -16.81 11.07
CA LEU A 450 -4.45 -16.91 9.64
C LEU A 450 -4.91 -15.69 8.86
N ILE A 451 -4.28 -15.50 7.69
CA ILE A 451 -4.82 -14.71 6.60
C ILE A 451 -5.30 -15.69 5.52
N GLU A 452 -6.57 -15.67 5.12
CA GLU A 452 -7.11 -16.67 4.20
C GLU A 452 -8.10 -16.12 3.16
N ASN A 453 -8.20 -16.77 2.01
CA ASN A 453 -9.13 -16.38 0.93
C ASN A 453 -8.89 -14.93 0.47
N ILE A 454 -7.68 -14.68 -0.02
CA ILE A 454 -7.31 -13.38 -0.58
C ILE A 454 -7.26 -13.52 -2.09
N THR A 455 -8.02 -12.67 -2.77
CA THR A 455 -8.13 -12.69 -4.22
C THR A 455 -7.49 -11.44 -4.82
N PHE A 456 -6.56 -11.63 -5.74
CA PHE A 456 -5.94 -10.62 -6.57
C PHE A 456 -6.46 -10.80 -7.99
N GLU A 457 -7.17 -9.82 -8.53
CA GLU A 457 -7.75 -9.85 -9.87
C GLU A 457 -7.29 -8.62 -10.64
N ASN A 458 -6.59 -8.84 -11.77
CA ASN A 458 -6.12 -7.78 -12.66
C ASN A 458 -5.28 -6.72 -11.93
N ILE A 459 -4.29 -7.17 -11.15
CA ILE A 459 -3.28 -6.27 -10.59
C ILE A 459 -2.25 -5.96 -11.68
N GLN A 460 -2.09 -4.69 -12.00
CA GLN A 460 -1.20 -4.19 -13.05
C GLN A 460 -0.12 -3.29 -12.44
N ILE A 461 1.13 -3.56 -12.76
CA ILE A 461 2.29 -2.74 -12.36
C ILE A 461 2.99 -2.28 -13.64
N GLY A 462 3.02 -0.97 -13.87
CA GLY A 462 3.38 -0.39 -15.16
C GLY A 462 2.51 -0.97 -16.28
N ASP A 463 3.14 -1.48 -17.33
CA ASP A 463 2.45 -2.05 -18.49
C ASP A 463 2.18 -3.56 -18.38
N GLN A 464 2.43 -4.19 -17.22
CA GLN A 464 2.36 -5.64 -17.07
C GLN A 464 1.37 -6.05 -15.98
N PHE A 465 0.57 -7.07 -16.28
CA PHE A 465 -0.24 -7.73 -15.27
C PHE A 465 0.61 -8.68 -14.42
N VAL A 466 0.40 -8.64 -13.12
CA VAL A 466 0.94 -9.62 -12.19
C VAL A 466 0.28 -10.96 -12.48
N SER A 467 1.08 -11.93 -12.92
CA SER A 467 0.59 -13.22 -13.44
C SER A 467 1.20 -14.44 -12.73
N ALA A 468 2.04 -14.23 -11.70
CA ALA A 468 2.58 -15.30 -10.88
C ALA A 468 2.82 -14.83 -9.45
N PHE A 469 2.58 -15.72 -8.48
CA PHE A 469 2.97 -15.48 -7.09
C PHE A 469 4.49 -15.46 -6.92
N GLN A 470 5.20 -16.40 -7.53
CA GLN A 470 6.66 -16.39 -7.57
C GLN A 470 7.12 -15.25 -8.49
N SER A 471 7.40 -14.10 -7.88
CA SER A 471 7.76 -12.85 -8.56
C SER A 471 8.56 -11.96 -7.62
N ALA A 472 9.02 -10.80 -8.10
CA ALA A 472 9.68 -9.82 -7.25
C ALA A 472 8.72 -9.10 -6.27
N TYR A 473 7.40 -9.19 -6.47
CA TYR A 473 6.42 -8.39 -5.74
C TYR A 473 5.91 -9.06 -4.46
N PHE A 474 5.65 -10.37 -4.49
CA PHE A 474 5.02 -11.06 -3.38
C PHE A 474 6.01 -11.44 -2.27
N ARG A 475 5.63 -11.13 -1.03
CA ARG A 475 6.25 -11.65 0.19
C ARG A 475 5.16 -12.21 1.07
N VAL A 476 5.13 -13.52 1.24
CA VAL A 476 4.06 -14.23 1.95
C VAL A 476 4.68 -15.20 2.94
N ASN A 477 4.24 -15.18 4.19
CA ASN A 477 4.73 -16.12 5.20
C ASN A 477 3.88 -17.41 5.27
N SER A 478 4.26 -18.34 6.14
CA SER A 478 3.62 -19.65 6.24
C SER A 478 2.21 -19.64 6.84
N PHE A 479 1.64 -18.49 7.18
CA PHE A 479 0.32 -18.34 7.80
C PHE A 479 -0.73 -17.70 6.89
N ALA A 480 -0.43 -17.62 5.58
CA ALA A 480 -1.39 -17.23 4.55
C ALA A 480 -1.91 -18.47 3.79
N ARG A 481 -3.22 -18.54 3.54
CA ARG A 481 -3.89 -19.68 2.88
C ARG A 481 -4.85 -19.22 1.78
N ASN A 482 -5.01 -20.07 0.77
CA ASN A 482 -5.95 -19.85 -0.33
C ASN A 482 -5.81 -18.44 -0.95
N LEU A 483 -4.60 -18.15 -1.43
CA LEU A 483 -4.32 -16.94 -2.20
C LEU A 483 -4.63 -17.22 -3.66
N GLU A 484 -5.52 -16.43 -4.26
CA GLU A 484 -5.93 -16.58 -5.65
C GLU A 484 -5.45 -15.40 -6.49
N LEU A 485 -4.88 -15.66 -7.66
CA LEU A 485 -4.43 -14.64 -8.62
C LEU A 485 -5.08 -14.88 -9.98
N TYR A 486 -5.87 -13.91 -10.43
CA TYR A 486 -6.48 -13.85 -11.75
C TYR A 486 -5.84 -12.73 -12.56
N SER A 487 -5.43 -13.05 -13.79
CA SER A 487 -4.88 -12.09 -14.75
C SER A 487 -5.31 -12.48 -16.17
N PRO A 488 -5.10 -11.63 -17.20
CA PRO A 488 -5.32 -12.02 -18.58
C PRO A 488 -4.56 -13.29 -19.00
N GLU A 489 -3.37 -13.53 -18.45
CA GLU A 489 -2.56 -14.73 -18.65
C GLU A 489 -3.09 -15.95 -17.88
N ASN A 490 -3.80 -15.73 -16.77
CA ASN A 490 -4.39 -16.78 -15.92
C ASN A 490 -5.90 -16.55 -15.73
N PRO A 491 -6.73 -16.65 -16.79
CA PRO A 491 -8.15 -16.30 -16.73
C PRO A 491 -8.98 -17.23 -15.83
N ASN A 492 -8.49 -18.44 -15.54
CA ASN A 492 -9.13 -19.38 -14.62
C ASN A 492 -8.62 -19.27 -13.18
N GLY A 493 -7.69 -18.34 -12.92
CA GLY A 493 -7.03 -18.20 -11.63
C GLY A 493 -5.91 -19.21 -11.39
N ILE A 494 -4.93 -18.83 -10.58
CA ILE A 494 -3.99 -19.73 -9.92
C ILE A 494 -4.15 -19.58 -8.41
N THR A 495 -4.01 -20.68 -7.68
CA THR A 495 -4.15 -20.71 -6.22
C THR A 495 -2.87 -21.22 -5.57
N THR A 496 -2.47 -20.62 -4.46
CA THR A 496 -1.36 -21.10 -3.64
C THR A 496 -1.57 -20.79 -2.16
N ASP A 497 -0.83 -21.49 -1.32
CA ASP A 497 -0.61 -21.12 0.07
C ASP A 497 0.78 -20.49 0.22
N GLY A 498 1.02 -19.80 1.34
CA GLY A 498 2.36 -19.39 1.74
C GLY A 498 3.18 -20.54 2.35
N PRO A 499 4.52 -20.41 2.46
CA PRO A 499 5.28 -19.20 2.18
C PRO A 499 5.57 -18.98 0.70
N ILE A 500 5.61 -17.71 0.29
CA ILE A 500 6.13 -17.25 -1.01
C ILE A 500 7.23 -16.27 -0.69
N LEU A 501 8.46 -16.66 -0.98
CA LEU A 501 9.58 -15.74 -0.93
C LEU A 501 9.70 -15.08 -2.31
N PRO A 502 10.05 -13.79 -2.38
CA PRO A 502 10.28 -13.17 -3.66
C PRO A 502 11.38 -13.95 -4.39
N ASP A 503 11.35 -13.92 -5.72
CA ASP A 503 12.48 -14.37 -6.55
C ASP A 503 13.67 -13.46 -6.22
N GLY A 504 14.36 -13.78 -5.13
CA GLY A 504 15.49 -13.02 -4.64
C GLY A 504 16.59 -13.01 -5.69
N SER A 505 17.40 -11.96 -5.69
CA SER A 505 18.70 -12.04 -6.36
C SER A 505 19.51 -13.17 -5.72
N THR A 506 19.43 -13.38 -4.40
CA THR A 506 20.20 -14.40 -3.69
C THR A 506 19.35 -15.58 -3.19
N HIS A 507 19.84 -16.79 -3.43
CA HIS A 507 19.29 -18.06 -2.97
C HIS A 507 20.24 -18.70 -1.96
N HIS A 508 19.83 -18.74 -0.68
CA HIS A 508 20.62 -19.29 0.43
C HIS A 508 20.16 -20.73 0.74
N ALA A 509 20.97 -21.73 0.41
CA ALA A 509 20.56 -23.13 0.48
C ALA A 509 20.12 -23.60 1.88
N ALA A 510 20.81 -23.17 2.94
CA ALA A 510 20.46 -23.57 4.30
C ALA A 510 19.17 -22.90 4.79
N GLU A 511 18.95 -21.62 4.50
CA GLU A 511 17.74 -20.89 4.89
C GLU A 511 16.52 -21.41 4.14
N GLN A 512 16.72 -21.75 2.85
CA GLN A 512 15.69 -22.24 1.94
C GLN A 512 15.48 -23.75 2.00
N PHE A 513 16.16 -24.46 2.91
CA PHE A 513 16.04 -25.91 3.09
C PHE A 513 14.60 -26.32 3.42
N SER A 514 14.07 -27.32 2.70
CA SER A 514 12.69 -27.80 2.81
C SER A 514 12.62 -29.32 3.01
N MET A 515 11.48 -29.78 3.52
CA MET A 515 11.10 -31.20 3.62
C MET A 515 10.38 -31.74 2.37
N GLU A 516 10.20 -30.90 1.35
CA GLU A 516 9.58 -31.25 0.06
C GLU A 516 10.53 -30.95 -1.11
N GLN A 517 10.53 -31.80 -2.14
CA GLN A 517 11.35 -31.61 -3.34
C GLN A 517 10.89 -30.39 -4.14
N GLY A 518 11.83 -29.59 -4.63
CA GLY A 518 11.58 -28.48 -5.55
C GLY A 518 11.12 -27.17 -4.91
N VAL A 519 10.86 -27.15 -3.60
CA VAL A 519 10.57 -25.91 -2.86
C VAL A 519 11.79 -25.00 -2.92
N ASN A 520 11.56 -23.70 -3.16
CA ASN A 520 12.61 -22.69 -3.36
C ASN A 520 13.60 -23.04 -4.50
N HIS A 521 13.16 -23.89 -5.44
CA HIS A 521 13.95 -24.43 -6.55
C HIS A 521 15.08 -25.40 -6.17
N TRP A 522 15.12 -25.86 -4.92
CA TRP A 522 16.11 -26.83 -4.44
C TRP A 522 15.60 -28.26 -4.53
N PHE A 523 16.46 -29.18 -4.97
CA PHE A 523 16.22 -30.61 -5.07
C PHE A 523 17.34 -31.40 -4.39
N TYR A 524 16.96 -32.47 -3.70
CA TYR A 524 17.84 -33.32 -2.92
C TYR A 524 17.97 -34.67 -3.61
N ARG A 525 19.14 -34.99 -4.14
CA ARG A 525 19.32 -36.08 -5.11
C ARG A 525 20.57 -36.89 -4.85
N THR A 526 20.60 -38.07 -5.46
CA THR A 526 21.79 -38.92 -5.58
C THR A 526 22.09 -39.20 -7.05
N TRP A 527 23.34 -39.50 -7.35
CA TRP A 527 23.76 -39.97 -8.68
C TRP A 527 24.65 -41.19 -8.54
N GLN A 528 24.44 -42.16 -9.43
CA GLN A 528 25.27 -43.35 -9.52
C GLN A 528 25.56 -43.69 -10.98
N ALA A 529 26.82 -43.98 -11.29
CA ALA A 529 27.26 -44.40 -12.61
C ALA A 529 26.44 -45.61 -13.12
N GLY A 530 25.93 -45.51 -14.35
CA GLY A 530 25.09 -46.55 -14.96
C GLY A 530 23.62 -46.58 -14.49
N VAL A 531 23.27 -45.82 -13.45
CA VAL A 531 21.90 -45.70 -12.92
C VAL A 531 21.29 -44.32 -13.23
N GLY A 532 22.09 -43.26 -13.11
CA GLY A 532 21.64 -41.88 -13.27
C GLY A 532 21.20 -41.21 -11.97
N THR A 533 20.53 -40.07 -12.10
CA THR A 533 20.07 -39.24 -10.97
C THR A 533 18.76 -39.76 -10.39
N ARG A 534 18.62 -39.73 -9.06
CA ARG A 534 17.39 -40.09 -8.33
C ARG A 534 17.11 -39.12 -7.20
N ASP A 535 15.85 -38.77 -7.01
CA ASP A 535 15.40 -37.96 -5.87
C ASP A 535 15.53 -38.76 -4.56
N MET A 536 16.00 -38.07 -3.52
CA MET A 536 16.04 -38.57 -2.14
C MET A 536 14.64 -38.54 -1.51
N VAL A 537 14.43 -39.32 -0.45
CA VAL A 537 13.17 -39.39 0.31
C VAL A 537 13.36 -38.73 1.67
N TRP A 538 12.43 -37.86 2.06
CA TRP A 538 12.48 -37.18 3.35
C TRP A 538 12.13 -38.14 4.51
N ASN A 539 12.97 -38.12 5.55
CA ASN A 539 12.73 -38.64 6.89
C ASN A 539 12.29 -40.12 6.97
N LEU A 540 12.90 -40.99 6.16
CA LEU A 540 12.56 -42.43 6.10
C LEU A 540 12.71 -43.16 7.46
N ASP A 541 13.64 -42.71 8.30
CA ASP A 541 14.06 -43.36 9.55
C ASP A 541 13.78 -42.51 10.82
N GLY A 542 13.11 -41.37 10.69
CA GLY A 542 12.85 -40.45 11.80
C GLY A 542 13.99 -39.48 12.13
N SER A 543 15.08 -39.45 11.34
CA SER A 543 16.25 -38.61 11.59
C SER A 543 16.08 -37.13 11.20
N MET A 544 15.00 -36.77 10.51
CA MET A 544 14.79 -35.47 9.88
C MET A 544 15.81 -35.14 8.78
N HIS A 545 16.23 -36.16 8.01
CA HIS A 545 17.16 -36.01 6.88
C HIS A 545 16.50 -36.36 5.54
N TRP A 546 17.05 -35.84 4.44
CA TRP A 546 16.85 -36.42 3.11
C TRP A 546 17.74 -37.65 2.97
N HIS A 547 17.15 -38.79 2.60
CA HIS A 547 17.83 -40.08 2.48
C HIS A 547 17.90 -40.57 1.03
N GLY A 548 19.08 -41.01 0.63
CA GLY A 548 19.30 -41.68 -0.64
C GLY A 548 19.07 -43.20 -0.56
N PRO A 549 19.37 -43.93 -1.64
CA PRO A 549 19.15 -45.37 -1.70
C PRO A 549 20.15 -46.20 -0.88
N LYS A 550 21.20 -45.60 -0.31
CA LYS A 550 22.21 -46.28 0.52
C LYS A 550 22.18 -45.79 1.95
N ALA A 551 22.76 -46.60 2.83
CA ALA A 551 22.62 -46.46 4.28
C ALA A 551 23.12 -45.10 4.80
N TRP A 552 24.12 -44.52 4.14
CA TRP A 552 24.71 -43.26 4.57
C TRP A 552 24.45 -42.08 3.62
N ASP A 553 23.68 -42.28 2.55
CA ASP A 553 23.36 -41.17 1.63
C ASP A 553 22.43 -40.18 2.34
N ALA A 554 22.94 -39.01 2.73
CA ALA A 554 22.14 -38.04 3.47
C ALA A 554 22.44 -36.57 3.14
N ILE A 555 21.37 -35.74 3.17
CA ILE A 555 21.45 -34.28 3.31
C ILE A 555 20.58 -33.85 4.49
N TRP A 556 21.13 -33.05 5.40
CA TRP A 556 20.37 -32.52 6.53
C TRP A 556 20.83 -31.12 6.94
N LYS A 557 20.01 -30.44 7.75
CA LYS A 557 20.32 -29.13 8.32
C LYS A 557 20.50 -29.25 9.83
N ALA A 558 21.59 -28.70 10.35
CA ALA A 558 21.83 -28.55 11.78
C ALA A 558 22.61 -27.27 12.05
N ASP A 559 22.34 -26.59 13.16
CA ASP A 559 23.04 -25.37 13.57
C ASP A 559 23.13 -24.28 12.48
N GLY A 560 22.09 -24.19 11.63
CA GLY A 560 22.04 -23.22 10.52
C GLY A 560 22.88 -23.60 9.28
N GLU A 561 23.59 -24.72 9.29
CA GLU A 561 24.41 -25.20 8.16
C GLU A 561 23.81 -26.46 7.52
N LEU A 562 24.13 -26.69 6.24
CA LEU A 562 23.81 -27.94 5.54
C LEU A 562 24.96 -28.93 5.65
N TYR A 563 24.58 -30.19 5.81
CA TYR A 563 25.46 -31.33 5.92
C TYR A 563 25.12 -32.36 4.86
N PHE A 564 26.16 -33.02 4.38
CA PHE A 564 26.15 -34.00 3.31
C PHE A 564 26.90 -35.22 3.78
N HIS A 565 26.40 -36.40 3.44
CA HIS A 565 27.16 -37.63 3.59
C HIS A 565 26.98 -38.52 2.36
N PRO A 566 28.04 -38.76 1.56
CA PRO A 566 28.00 -39.72 0.46
C PRO A 566 28.15 -41.16 0.95
N ASP A 567 27.64 -42.10 0.17
CA ASP A 567 27.96 -43.53 0.27
C ASP A 567 28.56 -43.99 -1.08
N VAL A 568 28.21 -45.18 -1.58
CA VAL A 568 28.50 -45.59 -2.96
C VAL A 568 27.78 -44.75 -4.01
N THR A 569 26.89 -43.83 -3.61
CA THR A 569 26.32 -42.82 -4.50
C THR A 569 26.82 -41.43 -4.15
N GLN A 570 26.91 -40.61 -5.18
CA GLN A 570 27.21 -39.18 -5.06
C GLN A 570 25.98 -38.44 -4.56
N ILE A 571 26.17 -37.48 -3.67
CA ILE A 571 25.13 -36.58 -3.18
C ILE A 571 25.08 -35.32 -4.02
N LEU A 572 23.87 -34.90 -4.39
CA LEU A 572 23.59 -33.73 -5.22
C LEU A 572 22.57 -32.86 -4.49
N LEU A 573 22.98 -31.63 -4.16
CA LEU A 573 22.04 -30.55 -3.91
C LEU A 573 21.92 -29.77 -5.22
N ASP A 574 20.78 -29.91 -5.88
CA ASP A 574 20.50 -29.28 -7.16
C ASP A 574 19.63 -28.03 -6.95
N TRP A 575 19.97 -26.93 -7.61
CA TRP A 575 19.14 -25.74 -7.74
C TRP A 575 18.75 -25.54 -9.21
N VAL A 576 17.46 -25.45 -9.48
CA VAL A 576 16.93 -25.28 -10.84
C VAL A 576 16.60 -23.82 -11.08
N SER A 577 17.26 -23.20 -12.05
CA SER A 577 17.16 -21.76 -12.25
C SER A 577 15.73 -21.31 -12.62
N PRO A 578 15.10 -20.39 -11.86
CA PRO A 578 13.74 -19.93 -12.15
C PRO A 578 13.67 -18.96 -13.34
N ARG A 579 14.79 -18.31 -13.67
CA ARG A 579 14.91 -17.29 -14.73
C ARG A 579 16.28 -17.34 -15.40
N ALA A 580 16.37 -16.79 -16.62
CA ALA A 580 17.66 -16.55 -17.24
C ALA A 580 18.40 -15.39 -16.55
N GLY A 581 19.72 -15.43 -16.50
CA GLY A 581 20.53 -14.37 -15.91
C GLY A 581 21.96 -14.79 -15.63
N LYS A 582 22.82 -13.82 -15.29
CA LYS A 582 24.17 -14.12 -14.81
C LYS A 582 24.11 -14.33 -13.29
N ILE A 583 24.80 -15.36 -12.80
CA ILE A 583 24.89 -15.64 -11.36
C ILE A 583 26.33 -15.66 -10.88
N GLU A 584 26.50 -15.39 -9.59
CA GLU A 584 27.66 -15.68 -8.76
C GLU A 584 27.28 -16.73 -7.72
N ILE A 585 28.18 -17.66 -7.46
CA ILE A 585 28.00 -18.75 -6.49
C ILE A 585 29.10 -18.63 -5.46
N ASN A 586 28.72 -18.56 -4.18
CA ASN A 586 29.63 -18.42 -3.05
C ASN A 586 29.35 -19.49 -1.99
N GLY A 587 30.35 -19.81 -1.16
CA GLY A 587 30.20 -20.74 -0.04
C GLY A 587 31.54 -21.25 0.48
N ILE A 588 31.50 -22.00 1.57
CA ILE A 588 32.66 -22.73 2.10
C ILE A 588 32.26 -24.19 2.26
N VAL A 589 33.09 -25.09 1.73
CA VAL A 589 32.94 -26.53 1.87
C VAL A 589 34.05 -27.10 2.74
N LYS A 590 33.71 -27.87 3.77
CA LYS A 590 34.67 -28.40 4.77
C LYS A 590 34.20 -29.72 5.37
N LYS A 591 35.12 -30.50 5.95
CA LYS A 591 34.77 -31.68 6.73
C LYS A 591 34.07 -31.29 8.03
N SER A 592 32.99 -31.99 8.38
CA SER A 592 32.29 -31.82 9.65
C SER A 592 32.80 -32.77 10.73
N VAL A 593 33.34 -33.92 10.32
CA VAL A 593 33.99 -34.91 11.19
C VAL A 593 35.42 -35.11 10.70
N VAL A 594 36.39 -34.92 11.60
CA VAL A 594 37.83 -34.85 11.27
C VAL A 594 38.70 -35.92 11.95
N ASN A 595 38.07 -36.91 12.59
CA ASN A 595 38.76 -37.87 13.45
C ASN A 595 39.17 -39.16 12.71
N GLY A 596 38.90 -39.29 11.42
CA GLY A 596 39.19 -40.47 10.62
C GLY A 596 38.65 -40.37 9.20
N GLY A 597 38.76 -41.45 8.42
CA GLY A 597 38.35 -41.52 7.01
C GLY A 597 39.47 -41.13 6.04
N ASP A 598 39.15 -41.14 4.75
CA ASP A 598 40.02 -40.64 3.68
C ASP A 598 39.50 -39.36 3.02
N GLY A 599 38.37 -38.83 3.49
CA GLY A 599 37.78 -37.59 3.04
C GLY A 599 36.97 -37.73 1.76
N VAL A 600 36.52 -36.59 1.23
CA VAL A 600 35.58 -36.55 0.11
C VAL A 600 36.15 -35.80 -1.08
N THR A 601 35.46 -35.88 -2.21
CA THR A 601 35.66 -34.98 -3.34
C THR A 601 34.41 -34.16 -3.59
N VAL A 602 34.60 -32.89 -3.96
CA VAL A 602 33.50 -31.93 -4.13
C VAL A 602 33.64 -31.12 -5.41
N SER A 603 32.51 -30.74 -6.00
CA SER A 603 32.48 -29.88 -7.20
C SER A 603 31.12 -29.22 -7.42
N ILE A 604 31.11 -28.15 -8.22
CA ILE A 604 29.89 -27.47 -8.68
C ILE A 604 29.75 -27.66 -10.18
N TRP A 605 28.55 -28.03 -10.62
CA TRP A 605 28.23 -28.26 -12.03
C TRP A 605 27.10 -27.36 -12.49
N LYS A 606 27.18 -26.88 -13.74
CA LYS A 606 26.04 -26.38 -14.49
C LYS A 606 25.59 -27.46 -15.47
N ASN A 607 24.37 -27.98 -15.30
CA ASN A 607 23.86 -29.12 -16.07
C ASN A 607 24.87 -30.29 -16.03
N ASN A 608 25.48 -30.59 -17.18
CA ASN A 608 26.47 -31.65 -17.34
C ASN A 608 27.92 -31.13 -17.48
N GLN A 609 28.19 -29.88 -17.12
CA GLN A 609 29.52 -29.27 -17.20
C GLN A 609 29.97 -28.79 -15.81
N MET A 610 31.14 -29.23 -15.37
CA MET A 610 31.76 -28.71 -14.13
C MET A 610 32.15 -27.24 -14.31
N ILE A 611 31.82 -26.40 -13.33
CA ILE A 611 32.15 -24.97 -13.29
C ILE A 611 33.05 -24.60 -12.11
N TRP A 612 33.13 -25.46 -11.09
CA TRP A 612 34.11 -25.35 -10.02
C TRP A 612 34.55 -26.73 -9.51
N PRO A 613 35.84 -26.98 -9.28
CA PRO A 613 36.97 -26.08 -9.56
C PRO A 613 37.19 -25.77 -11.06
N SER A 614 37.72 -24.58 -11.37
CA SER A 614 37.89 -24.10 -12.76
C SER A 614 38.95 -24.86 -13.56
N ASN A 615 39.78 -25.67 -12.88
CA ASN A 615 40.76 -26.56 -13.50
C ASN A 615 40.13 -27.86 -14.06
N GLY A 616 38.81 -28.06 -13.88
CA GLY A 616 38.09 -29.23 -14.37
C GLY A 616 38.38 -30.53 -13.62
N GLN A 617 39.03 -30.46 -12.45
CA GLN A 617 39.26 -31.58 -11.55
C GLN A 617 38.45 -31.38 -10.26
N TRP A 618 37.95 -32.47 -9.68
CA TRP A 618 37.24 -32.41 -8.40
C TRP A 618 38.16 -31.90 -7.29
N GLN A 619 37.63 -31.06 -6.39
CA GLN A 619 38.37 -30.61 -5.22
C GLN A 619 38.41 -31.73 -4.19
N VAL A 620 39.60 -32.12 -3.75
CA VAL A 620 39.77 -33.07 -2.65
C VAL A 620 39.67 -32.32 -1.32
N LEU A 621 38.86 -32.85 -0.40
CA LEU A 621 38.85 -32.46 1.01
C LEU A 621 39.45 -33.62 1.80
N GLU A 622 40.66 -33.44 2.32
CA GLU A 622 41.27 -34.45 3.17
C GLU A 622 40.47 -34.62 4.45
N TYR A 623 40.54 -35.82 5.05
CA TYR A 623 39.68 -36.20 6.17
C TYR A 623 39.70 -35.22 7.36
N ASN A 624 40.81 -34.51 7.57
CA ASN A 624 41.02 -33.57 8.66
C ASN A 624 40.82 -32.09 8.28
N ASP A 625 40.27 -31.80 7.11
CA ASP A 625 40.08 -30.43 6.63
C ASP A 625 38.81 -29.76 7.19
N ASN A 626 38.90 -29.22 8.40
CA ASN A 626 37.84 -28.41 9.01
C ASN A 626 37.92 -26.91 8.69
N MET A 627 38.96 -26.46 7.98
CA MET A 627 39.10 -25.08 7.52
C MET A 627 38.28 -24.88 6.24
N GLY A 628 38.35 -25.85 5.34
CA GLY A 628 37.59 -25.89 4.11
C GLY A 628 38.16 -25.06 2.97
N HIS A 629 37.41 -25.07 1.89
CA HIS A 629 37.71 -24.37 0.65
C HIS A 629 36.57 -23.41 0.30
N GLU A 630 36.93 -22.19 -0.06
CA GLU A 630 35.97 -21.24 -0.66
C GLU A 630 35.55 -21.74 -2.04
N THR A 631 34.24 -21.76 -2.25
CA THR A 631 33.62 -22.17 -3.51
C THR A 631 33.12 -20.92 -4.22
N ALA A 632 33.83 -20.49 -5.25
CA ALA A 632 33.51 -19.30 -6.03
C ALA A 632 33.37 -19.65 -7.52
N ALA A 633 32.20 -19.39 -8.10
CA ALA A 633 31.95 -19.62 -9.52
C ALA A 633 30.99 -18.55 -10.08
N SER A 634 31.07 -18.30 -11.39
CA SER A 634 30.09 -17.46 -12.08
C SER A 634 29.72 -18.08 -13.43
N THR A 635 28.46 -18.00 -13.79
CA THR A 635 27.97 -18.51 -15.08
C THR A 635 26.69 -17.79 -15.51
N ILE A 636 26.37 -17.89 -16.80
CA ILE A 636 25.11 -17.41 -17.38
C ILE A 636 24.14 -18.59 -17.41
N LEU A 637 22.91 -18.39 -17.00
CA LEU A 637 21.85 -19.40 -16.97
C LEU A 637 20.72 -19.05 -17.93
N ASN A 638 20.09 -20.11 -18.46
CA ASN A 638 18.73 -20.07 -18.96
C ASN A 638 17.78 -20.58 -17.86
N LYS A 639 16.50 -20.20 -17.94
CA LYS A 639 15.46 -20.80 -17.12
C LYS A 639 15.48 -22.32 -17.28
N GLY A 640 15.49 -23.05 -16.16
CA GLY A 640 15.55 -24.51 -16.13
C GLY A 640 16.98 -25.10 -16.13
N ASP A 641 18.03 -24.30 -16.31
CA ASP A 641 19.40 -24.77 -16.10
C ASP A 641 19.59 -25.19 -14.63
N VAL A 642 20.39 -26.24 -14.38
CA VAL A 642 20.63 -26.79 -13.04
C VAL A 642 22.02 -26.42 -12.56
N ILE A 643 22.12 -25.84 -11.36
CA ILE A 643 23.37 -25.76 -10.59
C ILE A 643 23.38 -26.91 -9.58
N SER A 644 24.42 -27.73 -9.60
CA SER A 644 24.50 -28.96 -8.80
C SER A 644 25.75 -28.92 -7.93
N PHE A 645 25.55 -28.89 -6.61
CA PHE A 645 26.59 -29.00 -5.59
C PHE A 645 26.76 -30.46 -5.24
N ARG A 646 27.93 -31.02 -5.56
CA ARG A 646 28.14 -32.47 -5.53
C ARG A 646 29.20 -32.86 -4.53
N VAL A 647 28.90 -33.88 -3.73
CA VAL A 647 29.82 -34.49 -2.78
C VAL A 647 29.90 -35.98 -3.09
N ASP A 648 31.11 -36.49 -3.31
CA ASP A 648 31.35 -37.90 -3.59
C ASP A 648 32.41 -38.44 -2.66
N LYS A 649 32.28 -39.72 -2.31
CA LYS A 649 33.25 -40.38 -1.43
C LYS A 649 34.58 -40.59 -2.15
N ARG A 650 35.62 -40.90 -1.38
CA ARG A 650 36.87 -41.43 -1.94
C ARG A 650 36.90 -42.96 -1.84
N GLY A 651 37.90 -43.53 -1.21
CA GLY A 651 38.07 -44.96 -1.03
C GLY A 651 37.07 -45.56 -0.04
N THR A 652 36.76 -44.83 1.04
CA THR A 652 35.82 -45.27 2.08
C THR A 652 34.66 -44.29 2.23
N THR A 653 33.63 -44.67 3.00
CA THR A 653 32.51 -43.79 3.39
C THR A 653 32.65 -43.34 4.85
N ASP A 654 33.72 -43.77 5.52
CA ASP A 654 33.85 -43.59 6.95
C ASP A 654 34.18 -42.12 7.23
N TYR A 655 33.41 -41.50 8.14
CA TYR A 655 33.61 -40.13 8.58
C TYR A 655 33.43 -39.07 7.47
N ASP A 656 32.63 -39.36 6.45
CA ASP A 656 32.49 -38.49 5.26
C ASP A 656 31.54 -37.29 5.41
N SER A 657 30.91 -37.11 6.58
CA SER A 657 30.09 -35.93 6.86
C SER A 657 30.81 -34.61 6.51
N THR A 658 30.17 -33.82 5.65
CA THR A 658 30.73 -32.61 5.01
C THR A 658 29.74 -31.47 5.18
N LYS A 659 30.23 -30.30 5.61
CA LYS A 659 29.44 -29.06 5.70
C LYS A 659 29.58 -28.28 4.40
N TRP A 660 28.47 -27.86 3.81
CA TRP A 660 28.48 -26.98 2.65
C TRP A 660 27.18 -26.18 2.54
N THR A 661 27.23 -24.88 2.81
CA THR A 661 26.06 -23.99 2.68
C THR A 661 26.29 -23.04 1.51
N PRO A 662 25.90 -23.41 0.28
CA PRO A 662 26.08 -22.54 -0.87
C PRO A 662 25.04 -21.42 -0.95
N GLU A 663 25.46 -20.33 -1.58
CA GLU A 663 24.64 -19.17 -1.93
C GLU A 663 24.74 -18.92 -3.44
N ILE A 664 23.61 -18.66 -4.09
CA ILE A 664 23.55 -18.32 -5.52
C ILE A 664 22.94 -16.93 -5.68
N THR A 665 23.70 -15.99 -6.22
CA THR A 665 23.27 -14.60 -6.41
C THR A 665 23.17 -14.26 -7.89
N PHE A 666 21.99 -13.92 -8.40
CA PHE A 666 21.84 -13.19 -9.66
C PHE A 666 22.50 -11.82 -9.55
N ILE A 667 23.42 -11.56 -10.48
CA ILE A 667 24.09 -10.29 -10.64
C ILE A 667 23.54 -9.64 -11.91
N ASP A 668 22.55 -8.76 -11.72
CA ASP A 668 21.89 -8.02 -12.80
C ASP A 668 22.86 -7.03 -13.49
#